data_AF-A0AAE3JZH4-F1
#
_entry.id   AF-A0AAE3JZH4-F1
#
_cell.length_a   1.000
_cell.length_b   1.000
_cell.length_c   1.000
_cell.angle_alpha   90.00
_cell.angle_beta   90.00
_cell.angle_gamma   90.00
#
_symmetry.space_group_name_H-M   'P 1'
#
loop_
_entity.id
_entity.type
_entity.pdbx_description
1 polymer ?
#
loop_
_entity_poly.entity_id
_entity_poly.type
_entity_poly.pdbx_seq_one_letter_code
_entity_poly.pdbx_strand_id
1 'polypeptide(L)'
;MRFNTNRLIAGFAAFVMIISVLPMAAFAAEPDIQIGTLSELLDFSAEVNGGNTYEGKTVVLTADIALGGEVSPWTPIGTSANPFKGTFDGGNHVVSGLYIASGPDVGFFGFVSGGNIRNLVVDGSVSGSSNVAGIVGKLTAGNITDCGNRADVRGGSAVGGVAGYLNGACMVSGCYNSGNITGTTGYIGGVTGQHWRAGEVTNCYNVGTVTGPGTVGGISGGHKAASGTVLTNCYNAGEVINSAASVNNHGSVLGGKGTAENCYDLSGSEFRGVGYLGTDVNSVTSLEATALGSAFADDIDGLNSGYPVLKWQTRVPDLIITTYEQFKAFADEVNGGNTFEGKLVRLDVNLYLGGRNNPWTPVGTKSNKFCGTFDGGYHVISGLYIASGSDVGLFGYVSGGTVRNLVVEGSVSGSSNAAGIVGYLDGGKISSCGNRADVRGGSAVGGVAGYLNGACTVSGCYNSGSISGTTGYIGGVTGQHWRAGEVTDCYNIGTVEGPATVGGVSGGHKAASAVLANCYNAGSVVDSKNSNNIGAVVGASRGKNTNCFYIKGTGTDSKAGITEVEALSVSDLSSAFADGETYPVLAWEGYVCTDAPVRPAFVESSELSARLAGYIRAAVNSTKAHSEITGSLLGNEGYMAGASSTATDWMALAMGRFGYFDEGNYSFLVDDGTGYEDYLAAMKAYIEKTYAANRGILHSAKATEWHRAVVAIAALCGDPMDSGRYNGKPIDLIADGSYNNALKAGPGTQGINGWIWGLISMDTGMYEVPADAKYTRERFITEILKMQLTDGVNGSEYGGWVLGGYGSRSDVDITAMAVQALAPYYNDETVYTYTNGNSKKEVSKTVRQCVDEALDRLGSMLNGNAGFSSWNTNNAESISQVIVALCSLGIDPAKDGRFITSDGKTLLDGLL
;
A
#
# COMPACT_ATOMS: atom_id res chain seq x y z
N MET A 1 -33.22 17.67 -29.07
CA MET A 1 -33.21 16.83 -27.86
C MET A 1 -31.91 16.04 -27.85
N ARG A 2 -30.94 16.48 -27.04
CA ARG A 2 -29.65 15.80 -26.86
C ARG A 2 -29.85 14.75 -25.75
N PHE A 3 -29.66 13.48 -26.09
CA PHE A 3 -29.58 12.41 -25.09
C PHE A 3 -28.17 12.41 -24.50
N ASN A 4 -28.10 12.38 -23.16
CA ASN A 4 -26.88 12.57 -22.38
C ASN A 4 -26.20 11.19 -22.17
N THR A 5 -25.22 10.87 -23.02
CA THR A 5 -24.52 9.58 -23.10
C THR A 5 -23.60 9.30 -21.89
N ASN A 6 -23.31 10.31 -21.07
CA ASN A 6 -22.39 10.19 -19.93
C ASN A 6 -22.95 9.41 -18.73
N ARG A 7 -24.27 9.14 -18.67
CA ARG A 7 -24.87 8.31 -17.59
C ARG A 7 -24.87 6.81 -17.92
N LEU A 8 -24.69 6.42 -19.18
CA LEU A 8 -24.73 5.02 -19.61
C LEU A 8 -23.38 4.31 -19.45
N ILE A 9 -22.26 5.02 -19.56
CA ILE A 9 -20.92 4.44 -19.43
C ILE A 9 -20.53 4.25 -17.96
N ALA A 10 -20.91 5.19 -17.07
CA ALA A 10 -20.80 4.99 -15.62
C ALA A 10 -21.72 3.86 -15.11
N GLY A 11 -22.86 3.65 -15.78
CA GLY A 11 -23.77 2.55 -15.48
C GLY A 11 -23.25 1.18 -15.92
N PHE A 12 -22.44 1.10 -16.99
CA PHE A 12 -21.96 -0.18 -17.53
C PHE A 12 -20.76 -0.75 -16.75
N ALA A 13 -19.89 0.11 -16.20
CA ALA A 13 -18.84 -0.32 -15.27
C ALA A 13 -19.44 -0.78 -13.92
N ALA A 14 -20.48 -0.09 -13.44
CA ALA A 14 -21.24 -0.52 -12.25
C ALA A 14 -22.00 -1.84 -12.47
N PHE A 15 -22.46 -2.12 -13.69
CA PHE A 15 -23.22 -3.35 -14.00
C PHE A 15 -22.34 -4.61 -14.09
N VAL A 16 -21.05 -4.46 -14.41
CA VAL A 16 -20.11 -5.60 -14.48
C VAL A 16 -19.54 -5.96 -13.09
N MET A 17 -19.45 -5.01 -12.15
CA MET A 17 -19.08 -5.33 -10.75
C MET A 17 -20.22 -5.96 -9.93
N ILE A 18 -21.48 -5.83 -10.35
CA ILE A 18 -22.65 -6.39 -9.64
C ILE A 18 -22.88 -7.89 -9.96
N ILE A 19 -22.22 -8.46 -10.96
CA ILE A 19 -22.50 -9.84 -11.41
C ILE A 19 -21.57 -10.92 -10.80
N SER A 20 -20.51 -10.56 -10.05
CA SER A 20 -19.59 -11.56 -9.48
C SER A 20 -19.84 -11.96 -8.02
N VAL A 21 -20.89 -11.48 -7.35
CA VAL A 21 -21.17 -11.89 -5.96
C VAL A 21 -22.67 -12.13 -5.75
N LEU A 22 -23.19 -13.21 -6.33
CA LEU A 22 -24.21 -13.96 -5.61
C LEU A 22 -23.44 -14.96 -4.75
N PRO A 23 -23.41 -14.82 -3.41
CA PRO A 23 -23.08 -15.98 -2.60
C PRO A 23 -24.05 -17.06 -3.05
N MET A 24 -23.52 -18.22 -3.39
CA MET A 24 -24.31 -19.41 -3.62
C MET A 24 -24.89 -19.75 -2.25
N ALA A 25 -25.94 -19.03 -1.87
CA ALA A 25 -26.77 -19.34 -0.74
C ALA A 25 -27.35 -20.70 -1.09
N ALA A 26 -26.69 -21.75 -0.61
CA ALA A 26 -27.35 -23.03 -0.44
C ALA A 26 -28.69 -22.70 0.20
N PHE A 27 -29.78 -23.09 -0.48
CA PHE A 27 -31.14 -22.88 -0.01
C PHE A 27 -31.30 -23.60 1.33
N ALA A 28 -30.85 -22.98 2.42
CA ALA A 28 -31.20 -23.34 3.77
C ALA A 28 -32.69 -23.01 3.90
N ALA A 29 -33.48 -23.97 4.40
CA ALA A 29 -34.86 -23.68 4.78
C ALA A 29 -34.88 -22.46 5.71
N GLU A 30 -35.88 -21.59 5.57
CA GLU A 30 -36.04 -20.47 6.50
C GLU A 30 -36.04 -21.01 7.94
N PRO A 31 -35.28 -20.36 8.85
CA PRO A 31 -35.19 -20.85 10.21
C PRO A 31 -36.56 -20.78 10.89
N ASP A 32 -36.84 -21.74 11.77
CA ASP A 32 -38.09 -21.73 12.52
C ASP A 32 -38.20 -20.48 13.41
N ILE A 33 -37.06 -19.99 13.92
CA ILE A 33 -36.97 -18.90 14.91
C ILE A 33 -35.73 -18.04 14.64
N GLN A 34 -35.88 -16.72 14.76
CA GLN A 34 -34.79 -15.74 14.66
C GLN A 34 -34.68 -14.93 15.96
N ILE A 35 -33.46 -14.66 16.40
CA ILE A 35 -33.15 -13.88 17.60
C ILE A 35 -32.17 -12.76 17.21
N GLY A 36 -32.62 -11.52 17.28
CA GLY A 36 -31.81 -10.33 16.98
C GLY A 36 -31.51 -9.46 18.21
N THR A 37 -32.11 -9.78 19.36
CA THR A 37 -32.01 -8.97 20.58
C THR A 37 -31.78 -9.80 21.83
N LEU A 38 -31.24 -9.16 22.87
CA LEU A 38 -31.07 -9.76 24.19
C LEU A 38 -32.40 -10.26 24.79
N SER A 39 -33.49 -9.52 24.60
CA SER A 39 -34.80 -9.90 25.15
C SER A 39 -35.30 -11.20 24.55
N GLU A 40 -35.23 -11.34 23.22
CA GLU A 40 -35.62 -12.57 22.52
C GLU A 40 -34.77 -13.77 22.95
N LEU A 41 -33.47 -13.55 23.21
CA LEU A 41 -32.58 -14.60 23.69
C LEU A 41 -32.94 -15.04 25.12
N LEU A 42 -33.31 -14.11 26.00
CA LEU A 42 -33.76 -14.39 27.35
C LEU A 42 -35.08 -15.17 27.35
N ASP A 43 -36.02 -14.79 26.49
CA ASP A 43 -37.31 -15.48 26.33
C ASP A 43 -37.09 -16.91 25.83
N PHE A 44 -36.25 -17.09 24.81
CA PHE A 44 -35.85 -18.41 24.31
C PHE A 44 -35.25 -19.29 25.42
N SER A 45 -34.31 -18.75 26.20
CA SER A 45 -33.69 -19.47 27.33
C SER A 45 -34.73 -19.89 28.37
N ALA A 46 -35.68 -19.01 28.71
CA ALA A 46 -36.76 -19.29 29.65
C ALA A 46 -37.70 -20.38 29.13
N GLU A 47 -38.03 -20.39 27.84
CA GLU A 47 -38.87 -21.42 27.23
C GLU A 47 -38.21 -22.81 27.27
N VAL A 48 -36.92 -22.91 26.92
CA VAL A 48 -36.18 -24.17 27.01
C VAL A 48 -36.20 -24.69 28.44
N ASN A 49 -35.88 -23.83 29.39
CA ASN A 49 -35.83 -24.19 30.80
C ASN A 49 -37.23 -24.50 31.37
N GLY A 50 -38.29 -23.98 30.77
CA GLY A 50 -39.70 -24.28 31.05
C GLY A 50 -40.22 -25.59 30.44
N GLY A 51 -39.46 -26.26 29.58
CA GLY A 51 -39.80 -27.57 29.01
C GLY A 51 -40.03 -27.59 27.49
N ASN A 52 -39.95 -26.46 26.80
CA ASN A 52 -39.98 -26.43 25.33
C ASN A 52 -38.60 -26.88 24.79
N THR A 53 -38.46 -28.15 24.42
CA THR A 53 -37.14 -28.71 24.05
C THR A 53 -36.62 -28.28 22.68
N TYR A 54 -37.47 -27.71 21.82
CA TYR A 54 -37.18 -27.36 20.42
C TYR A 54 -36.69 -28.53 19.56
N GLU A 55 -37.05 -29.78 19.91
CA GLU A 55 -36.71 -30.95 19.12
C GLU A 55 -37.18 -30.80 17.65
N GLY A 56 -36.23 -30.93 16.71
CA GLY A 56 -36.49 -30.75 15.28
C GLY A 56 -36.64 -29.29 14.80
N LYS A 57 -36.40 -28.29 15.66
CA LYS A 57 -36.47 -26.86 15.33
C LYS A 57 -35.09 -26.23 15.19
N THR A 58 -34.99 -25.19 14.36
CA THR A 58 -33.76 -24.39 14.18
C THR A 58 -33.96 -22.95 14.66
N VAL A 59 -33.09 -22.50 15.57
CA VAL A 59 -33.02 -21.14 16.11
C VAL A 59 -31.78 -20.47 15.57
N VAL A 60 -31.90 -19.27 14.99
CA VAL A 60 -30.79 -18.53 14.37
C VAL A 60 -30.60 -17.17 15.03
N LEU A 61 -29.35 -16.82 15.40
CA LEU A 61 -29.02 -15.44 15.74
C LEU A 61 -28.88 -14.58 14.47
N THR A 62 -29.38 -13.35 14.51
CA THR A 62 -29.28 -12.38 13.39
C THR A 62 -28.44 -11.16 13.74
N ALA A 63 -27.87 -11.11 14.94
CA ALA A 63 -27.00 -10.06 15.43
C ALA A 63 -26.11 -10.58 16.56
N ASP A 64 -25.00 -9.89 16.81
CA ASP A 64 -24.21 -10.06 18.03
C ASP A 64 -25.05 -9.62 19.24
N ILE A 65 -24.97 -10.37 20.34
CA ILE A 65 -25.76 -10.12 21.56
C ILE A 65 -24.83 -9.87 22.74
N ALA A 66 -24.95 -8.71 23.37
CA ALA A 66 -24.26 -8.40 24.62
C ALA A 66 -25.13 -8.76 25.83
N LEU A 67 -24.64 -9.65 26.69
CA LEU A 67 -25.22 -10.01 28.00
C LEU A 67 -24.76 -9.01 29.08
N GLY A 68 -25.35 -9.06 30.27
CA GLY A 68 -25.11 -8.07 31.34
C GLY A 68 -23.90 -8.33 32.24
N GLY A 69 -23.07 -9.33 31.95
CA GLY A 69 -21.89 -9.67 32.78
C GLY A 69 -22.26 -10.01 34.23
N GLU A 70 -21.37 -9.67 35.16
CA GLU A 70 -21.55 -9.94 36.60
C GLU A 70 -22.82 -9.28 37.18
N VAL A 71 -23.26 -8.17 36.60
CA VAL A 71 -24.46 -7.43 37.04
C VAL A 71 -25.76 -8.16 36.66
N SER A 72 -25.70 -9.06 35.68
CA SER A 72 -26.83 -9.89 35.24
C SER A 72 -26.34 -11.30 34.87
N PRO A 73 -26.11 -12.17 35.88
CA PRO A 73 -25.59 -13.51 35.65
C PRO A 73 -26.48 -14.32 34.71
N TRP A 74 -25.85 -15.04 33.79
CA TRP A 74 -26.52 -15.86 32.79
C TRP A 74 -27.12 -17.12 33.43
N THR A 75 -28.36 -17.43 33.06
CA THR A 75 -28.96 -18.74 33.34
C THR A 75 -28.75 -19.65 32.13
N PRO A 76 -27.99 -20.75 32.26
CA PRO A 76 -27.71 -21.65 31.15
C PRO A 76 -28.96 -22.16 30.44
N ILE A 77 -28.89 -22.31 29.12
CA ILE A 77 -29.98 -22.86 28.32
C ILE A 77 -29.99 -24.39 28.45
N GLY A 78 -31.10 -24.96 28.88
CA GLY A 78 -31.27 -26.40 29.06
C GLY A 78 -30.80 -26.90 30.42
N THR A 79 -31.64 -27.73 31.04
CA THR A 79 -31.39 -28.35 32.35
C THR A 79 -31.46 -29.87 32.25
N SER A 80 -31.03 -30.59 33.30
CA SER A 80 -31.17 -32.06 33.39
C SER A 80 -32.62 -32.55 33.24
N ALA A 81 -33.61 -31.76 33.66
CA ALA A 81 -35.03 -32.06 33.48
C ALA A 81 -35.53 -31.68 32.08
N ASN A 82 -35.09 -30.53 31.56
CA ASN A 82 -35.52 -29.95 30.29
C ASN A 82 -34.31 -29.66 29.40
N PRO A 83 -33.71 -30.67 28.75
CA PRO A 83 -32.55 -30.46 27.88
C PRO A 83 -32.96 -29.75 26.59
N PHE A 84 -32.06 -28.94 26.04
CA PHE A 84 -32.21 -28.44 24.68
C PHE A 84 -31.96 -29.60 23.69
N LYS A 85 -32.85 -29.76 22.71
CA LYS A 85 -32.79 -30.83 21.69
C LYS A 85 -32.86 -30.31 20.26
N GLY A 86 -32.98 -29.00 20.08
CA GLY A 86 -33.05 -28.36 18.76
C GLY A 86 -31.68 -28.13 18.12
N THR A 87 -31.69 -27.34 17.05
CA THR A 87 -30.49 -26.75 16.46
C THR A 87 -30.42 -25.28 16.84
N PHE A 88 -29.31 -24.86 17.44
CA PHE A 88 -29.00 -23.44 17.67
C PHE A 88 -27.85 -23.05 16.75
N ASP A 89 -28.12 -22.13 15.84
CA ASP A 89 -27.19 -21.61 14.87
C ASP A 89 -26.89 -20.15 15.21
N GLY A 90 -25.67 -19.88 15.68
CA GLY A 90 -25.26 -18.54 16.03
C GLY A 90 -25.10 -17.62 14.82
N GLY A 91 -25.22 -18.08 13.57
CA GLY A 91 -25.09 -17.23 12.39
C GLY A 91 -23.71 -16.56 12.25
N ASN A 92 -22.68 -17.13 12.88
CA ASN A 92 -21.35 -16.56 13.07
C ASN A 92 -21.31 -15.31 13.97
N HIS A 93 -22.35 -15.09 14.77
CA HIS A 93 -22.44 -13.99 15.72
C HIS A 93 -21.76 -14.30 17.06
N VAL A 94 -21.42 -13.23 17.76
CA VAL A 94 -20.80 -13.27 19.09
C VAL A 94 -21.84 -13.00 20.17
N VAL A 95 -21.87 -13.84 21.20
CA VAL A 95 -22.54 -13.55 22.48
C VAL A 95 -21.49 -13.14 23.50
N SER A 96 -21.45 -11.85 23.84
CA SER A 96 -20.45 -11.27 24.76
C SER A 96 -21.02 -11.01 26.14
N GLY A 97 -20.14 -10.81 27.13
CA GLY A 97 -20.55 -10.54 28.51
C GLY A 97 -21.16 -11.74 29.24
N LEU A 98 -20.89 -12.97 28.80
CA LEU A 98 -21.32 -14.18 29.48
C LEU A 98 -20.72 -14.22 30.90
N TYR A 99 -21.56 -14.36 31.92
CA TYR A 99 -21.08 -14.51 33.29
C TYR A 99 -21.89 -15.57 34.04
N ILE A 100 -21.20 -16.61 34.52
CA ILE A 100 -21.78 -17.64 35.39
C ILE A 100 -20.86 -17.80 36.59
N ALA A 101 -21.38 -17.56 37.81
CA ALA A 101 -20.57 -17.56 39.03
C ALA A 101 -20.31 -18.95 39.61
N SER A 102 -21.28 -19.88 39.49
CA SER A 102 -21.18 -21.26 39.99
C SER A 102 -22.33 -22.13 39.46
N GLY A 103 -22.20 -23.44 39.58
CA GLY A 103 -23.25 -24.41 39.27
C GLY A 103 -22.71 -25.71 38.62
N PRO A 104 -23.47 -26.81 38.62
CA PRO A 104 -23.20 -27.97 37.79
C PRO A 104 -23.83 -27.81 36.40
N ASP A 105 -23.29 -28.48 35.38
CA ASP A 105 -23.81 -28.46 34.01
C ASP A 105 -23.95 -27.01 33.49
N VAL A 106 -22.83 -26.29 33.43
CA VAL A 106 -22.82 -24.85 33.11
C VAL A 106 -22.02 -24.50 31.87
N GLY A 107 -22.57 -23.55 31.13
CA GLY A 107 -22.05 -22.89 29.95
C GLY A 107 -23.16 -22.00 29.39
N PHE A 108 -22.97 -21.44 28.18
CA PHE A 108 -24.07 -20.75 27.51
C PHE A 108 -25.31 -21.68 27.41
N PHE A 109 -25.06 -22.93 27.08
CA PHE A 109 -25.96 -24.06 27.29
C PHE A 109 -25.51 -24.90 28.50
N GLY A 110 -26.45 -25.23 29.37
CA GLY A 110 -26.20 -26.10 30.50
C GLY A 110 -26.22 -27.57 30.09
N PHE A 111 -27.31 -28.00 29.45
CA PHE A 111 -27.46 -29.37 28.94
C PHE A 111 -28.14 -29.44 27.57
N VAL A 112 -27.44 -30.05 26.62
CA VAL A 112 -27.91 -30.40 25.27
C VAL A 112 -27.99 -31.91 25.11
N SER A 113 -29.12 -32.42 24.62
CA SER A 113 -29.37 -33.85 24.41
C SER A 113 -29.99 -34.10 23.03
N GLY A 114 -29.24 -34.69 22.10
CA GLY A 114 -29.71 -34.86 20.71
C GLY A 114 -29.65 -33.58 19.86
N GLY A 115 -29.36 -32.42 20.46
CA GLY A 115 -29.31 -31.14 19.79
C GLY A 115 -27.98 -30.83 19.10
N ASN A 116 -27.99 -29.78 18.27
CA ASN A 116 -26.82 -29.28 17.53
C ASN A 116 -26.57 -27.81 17.84
N ILE A 117 -25.34 -27.45 18.19
CA ILE A 117 -24.92 -26.06 18.39
C ILE A 117 -23.91 -25.71 17.32
N ARG A 118 -24.10 -24.61 16.58
CA ARG A 118 -23.16 -24.23 15.53
C ARG A 118 -22.98 -22.73 15.30
N ASN A 119 -21.90 -22.35 14.63
CA ASN A 119 -21.63 -20.98 14.17
C ASN A 119 -21.74 -19.92 15.28
N LEU A 120 -21.24 -20.22 16.47
CA LEU A 120 -21.44 -19.39 17.67
C LEU A 120 -20.12 -19.13 18.38
N VAL A 121 -19.85 -17.86 18.68
CA VAL A 121 -18.74 -17.48 19.56
C VAL A 121 -19.29 -16.93 20.88
N VAL A 122 -18.73 -17.36 22.01
CA VAL A 122 -19.06 -16.81 23.34
C VAL A 122 -17.84 -16.15 23.97
N ASP A 123 -18.07 -15.05 24.66
CA ASP A 123 -17.04 -14.26 25.35
C ASP A 123 -17.50 -13.87 26.77
N GLY A 124 -16.61 -13.97 27.76
CA GLY A 124 -16.93 -13.71 29.16
C GLY A 124 -16.19 -14.57 30.20
N SER A 125 -16.88 -15.01 31.25
CA SER A 125 -16.34 -15.83 32.35
C SER A 125 -17.36 -16.85 32.86
N VAL A 126 -16.97 -18.12 32.92
CA VAL A 126 -17.82 -19.22 33.40
C VAL A 126 -17.13 -19.94 34.55
N SER A 127 -17.82 -20.04 35.69
CA SER A 127 -17.36 -20.77 36.86
C SER A 127 -18.39 -21.83 37.27
N GLY A 128 -17.94 -23.04 37.59
CA GLY A 128 -18.83 -24.17 37.92
C GLY A 128 -18.17 -25.29 38.73
N SER A 129 -18.99 -26.21 39.26
CA SER A 129 -18.53 -27.34 40.07
C SER A 129 -18.27 -28.62 39.27
N SER A 130 -19.06 -28.89 38.23
CA SER A 130 -18.88 -30.06 37.36
C SER A 130 -19.53 -29.85 36.00
N ASN A 131 -18.92 -30.36 34.93
CA ASN A 131 -19.41 -30.26 33.55
C ASN A 131 -19.52 -28.78 33.14
N VAL A 132 -18.35 -28.14 33.00
CA VAL A 132 -18.20 -26.69 32.86
C VAL A 132 -17.56 -26.39 31.51
N ALA A 133 -18.19 -25.52 30.73
CA ALA A 133 -17.59 -24.97 29.51
C ALA A 133 -18.13 -23.59 29.16
N GLY A 134 -17.49 -22.90 28.21
CA GLY A 134 -18.03 -21.66 27.65
C GLY A 134 -19.31 -21.91 26.85
N ILE A 135 -19.30 -22.91 25.96
CA ILE A 135 -20.43 -23.18 25.05
C ILE A 135 -21.44 -24.15 25.67
N VAL A 136 -21.08 -25.42 25.90
CA VAL A 136 -21.99 -26.45 26.43
C VAL A 136 -21.40 -27.17 27.63
N GLY A 137 -22.03 -27.03 28.81
CA GLY A 137 -21.60 -27.74 30.02
C GLY A 137 -21.66 -29.26 29.84
N LYS A 138 -22.83 -29.76 29.43
CA LYS A 138 -23.08 -31.19 29.17
C LYS A 138 -23.70 -31.44 27.80
N LEU A 139 -23.13 -32.37 27.05
CA LEU A 139 -23.61 -32.80 25.74
C LEU A 139 -23.88 -34.31 25.72
N THR A 140 -25.05 -34.72 25.26
CA THR A 140 -25.39 -36.14 25.05
C THR A 140 -25.94 -36.37 23.65
N ALA A 141 -25.32 -37.28 22.89
CA ALA A 141 -25.74 -37.66 21.53
C ALA A 141 -26.03 -36.47 20.58
N GLY A 142 -25.22 -35.41 20.65
CA GLY A 142 -25.39 -34.19 19.86
C GLY A 142 -24.06 -33.67 19.33
N ASN A 143 -24.09 -32.57 18.57
CA ASN A 143 -22.92 -32.02 17.90
C ASN A 143 -22.67 -30.56 18.26
N ILE A 144 -21.40 -30.17 18.31
CA ILE A 144 -20.98 -28.77 18.37
C ILE A 144 -20.05 -28.52 17.18
N THR A 145 -20.43 -27.63 16.28
CA THR A 145 -19.67 -27.39 15.04
C THR A 145 -19.44 -25.92 14.78
N ASP A 146 -18.23 -25.51 14.42
CA ASP A 146 -17.96 -24.11 14.05
C ASP A 146 -18.24 -23.13 15.21
N CYS A 147 -17.80 -23.49 16.42
CA CYS A 147 -18.01 -22.69 17.64
C CYS A 147 -16.69 -22.25 18.28
N GLY A 148 -16.69 -21.05 18.87
CA GLY A 148 -15.54 -20.46 19.54
C GLY A 148 -15.79 -20.13 21.01
N ASN A 149 -14.88 -20.50 21.90
CA ASN A 149 -14.87 -19.99 23.27
C ASN A 149 -13.76 -18.96 23.47
N ARG A 150 -14.14 -17.72 23.80
CA ARG A 150 -13.23 -16.67 24.28
C ARG A 150 -13.33 -16.48 25.79
N ALA A 151 -14.30 -17.10 26.45
CA ALA A 151 -14.52 -16.94 27.87
C ALA A 151 -13.50 -17.70 28.73
N ASP A 152 -13.09 -17.11 29.84
CA ASP A 152 -12.35 -17.83 30.90
C ASP A 152 -13.26 -18.88 31.54
N VAL A 153 -12.81 -20.13 31.64
CA VAL A 153 -13.58 -21.23 32.23
C VAL A 153 -12.88 -21.78 33.47
N ARG A 154 -13.57 -21.75 34.61
CA ARG A 154 -13.08 -22.27 35.90
C ARG A 154 -14.01 -23.37 36.42
N GLY A 155 -13.50 -24.58 36.60
CA GLY A 155 -14.34 -25.73 36.91
C GLY A 155 -13.78 -26.70 37.96
N GLY A 156 -14.68 -27.48 38.57
CA GLY A 156 -14.31 -28.60 39.42
C GLY A 156 -13.81 -29.80 38.63
N SER A 157 -14.71 -30.57 38.03
CA SER A 157 -14.41 -31.72 37.16
C SER A 157 -15.08 -31.59 35.78
N ALA A 158 -14.47 -32.20 34.75
CA ALA A 158 -14.97 -32.19 33.36
C ALA A 158 -15.10 -30.74 32.85
N VAL A 159 -13.94 -30.13 32.62
CA VAL A 159 -13.81 -28.71 32.26
C VAL A 159 -13.26 -28.62 30.85
N GLY A 160 -13.98 -27.96 29.95
CA GLY A 160 -13.55 -27.71 28.57
C GLY A 160 -13.83 -26.27 28.16
N GLY A 161 -13.12 -25.72 27.18
CA GLY A 161 -13.49 -24.40 26.64
C GLY A 161 -14.83 -24.45 25.89
N VAL A 162 -15.03 -25.46 25.07
CA VAL A 162 -16.22 -25.63 24.23
C VAL A 162 -17.22 -26.60 24.86
N ALA A 163 -16.76 -27.77 25.33
CA ALA A 163 -17.63 -28.75 25.94
C ALA A 163 -17.05 -29.36 27.23
N GLY A 164 -17.84 -29.39 28.30
CA GLY A 164 -17.40 -29.91 29.60
C GLY A 164 -17.43 -31.43 29.64
N TYR A 165 -18.63 -32.02 29.53
CA TYR A 165 -18.86 -33.46 29.56
C TYR A 165 -19.61 -33.95 28.32
N LEU A 166 -19.08 -34.97 27.66
CA LEU A 166 -19.62 -35.57 26.44
C LEU A 166 -19.97 -37.05 26.66
N ASN A 167 -21.18 -37.45 26.29
CA ASN A 167 -21.66 -38.83 26.43
C ASN A 167 -22.48 -39.31 25.23
N GLY A 168 -22.16 -40.50 24.73
CA GLY A 168 -22.74 -41.04 23.50
C GLY A 168 -21.91 -40.66 22.27
N ALA A 169 -22.49 -40.82 21.08
CA ALA A 169 -21.86 -40.41 19.83
C ALA A 169 -21.98 -38.89 19.69
N CYS A 170 -20.99 -38.17 20.21
CA CYS A 170 -20.90 -36.71 20.10
C CYS A 170 -19.73 -36.33 19.19
N MET A 171 -19.92 -35.28 18.39
CA MET A 171 -18.87 -34.67 17.57
C MET A 171 -18.65 -33.22 17.98
N VAL A 172 -17.38 -32.85 18.17
CA VAL A 172 -16.93 -31.46 18.30
C VAL A 172 -16.01 -31.17 17.12
N SER A 173 -16.46 -30.38 16.17
CA SER A 173 -15.74 -30.15 14.91
C SER A 173 -15.60 -28.68 14.58
N GLY A 174 -14.44 -28.24 14.09
CA GLY A 174 -14.29 -26.86 13.65
C GLY A 174 -14.40 -25.87 14.80
N CYS A 175 -13.96 -26.25 16.00
CA CYS A 175 -14.14 -25.43 17.20
C CYS A 175 -12.81 -24.91 17.75
N TYR A 176 -12.83 -23.75 18.39
CA TYR A 176 -11.64 -23.19 19.01
C TYR A 176 -11.85 -22.73 20.45
N ASN A 177 -10.75 -22.70 21.20
CA ASN A 177 -10.68 -22.07 22.52
C ASN A 177 -9.53 -21.06 22.59
N SER A 178 -9.84 -19.83 22.99
CA SER A 178 -8.85 -18.79 23.31
C SER A 178 -8.94 -18.28 24.75
N GLY A 179 -9.98 -18.65 25.50
CA GLY A 179 -10.09 -18.31 26.93
C GLY A 179 -9.27 -19.24 27.82
N ASN A 180 -8.87 -18.79 29.01
CA ASN A 180 -8.08 -19.62 29.91
C ASN A 180 -8.95 -20.67 30.60
N ILE A 181 -8.47 -21.90 30.65
CA ILE A 181 -9.17 -23.04 31.24
C ILE A 181 -8.48 -23.44 32.54
N THR A 182 -9.19 -23.36 33.66
CA THR A 182 -8.69 -23.76 34.98
C THR A 182 -9.60 -24.83 35.56
N GLY A 183 -9.06 -26.03 35.81
CA GLY A 183 -9.75 -27.07 36.56
C GLY A 183 -9.10 -27.37 37.89
N THR A 184 -9.87 -27.89 38.84
CA THR A 184 -9.37 -28.29 40.17
C THR A 184 -9.27 -29.81 40.36
N THR A 185 -9.90 -30.61 39.51
CA THR A 185 -9.79 -32.07 39.49
C THR A 185 -10.33 -32.67 38.17
N GLY A 186 -10.29 -34.00 38.03
CA GLY A 186 -10.92 -34.71 36.91
C GLY A 186 -10.19 -34.53 35.58
N TYR A 187 -10.95 -34.40 34.49
CA TYR A 187 -10.44 -34.21 33.12
C TYR A 187 -10.66 -32.77 32.67
N ILE A 188 -9.60 -32.15 32.18
CA ILE A 188 -9.53 -30.73 31.83
C ILE A 188 -8.94 -30.64 30.43
N GLY A 189 -9.59 -29.94 29.52
CA GLY A 189 -9.03 -29.72 28.19
C GLY A 189 -9.31 -28.34 27.63
N GLY A 190 -8.46 -27.87 26.73
CA GLY A 190 -8.66 -26.55 26.10
C GLY A 190 -9.98 -26.47 25.32
N VAL A 191 -10.33 -27.51 24.57
CA VAL A 191 -11.58 -27.56 23.79
C VAL A 191 -12.62 -28.45 24.49
N THR A 192 -12.27 -29.68 24.87
CA THR A 192 -13.19 -30.63 25.51
C THR A 192 -12.66 -31.16 26.83
N GLY A 193 -13.53 -31.25 27.85
CA GLY A 193 -13.17 -31.80 29.16
C GLY A 193 -13.13 -33.33 29.17
N GLN A 194 -14.24 -33.96 29.54
CA GLN A 194 -14.36 -35.40 29.69
C GLN A 194 -15.27 -36.02 28.62
N HIS A 195 -14.82 -37.11 28.01
CA HIS A 195 -15.67 -38.02 27.23
C HIS A 195 -16.04 -39.23 28.09
N TRP A 196 -17.21 -39.86 27.91
CA TRP A 196 -17.59 -41.12 28.61
C TRP A 196 -17.65 -42.35 27.68
N ARG A 197 -17.79 -42.11 26.37
CA ARG A 197 -17.72 -43.11 25.29
C ARG A 197 -16.86 -42.53 24.15
N ALA A 198 -16.64 -43.29 23.09
CA ALA A 198 -15.94 -42.78 21.91
C ALA A 198 -16.66 -41.53 21.38
N GLY A 199 -15.91 -40.43 21.30
CA GLY A 199 -16.34 -39.13 20.78
C GLY A 199 -15.24 -38.57 19.89
N GLU A 200 -15.64 -37.78 18.90
CA GLU A 200 -14.76 -37.25 17.87
C GLU A 200 -14.52 -35.76 18.11
N VAL A 201 -13.24 -35.35 18.11
CA VAL A 201 -12.80 -33.97 18.20
C VAL A 201 -11.95 -33.68 16.97
N THR A 202 -12.52 -33.00 15.99
CA THR A 202 -11.88 -32.83 14.67
C THR A 202 -11.74 -31.37 14.30
N ASN A 203 -10.67 -31.01 13.59
CA ASN A 203 -10.45 -29.63 13.14
C ASN A 203 -10.59 -28.60 14.28
N CYS A 204 -9.97 -28.84 15.43
CA CYS A 204 -10.12 -27.98 16.59
C CYS A 204 -8.76 -27.41 17.04
N TYR A 205 -8.77 -26.22 17.63
CA TYR A 205 -7.54 -25.66 18.18
C TYR A 205 -7.72 -24.98 19.54
N ASN A 206 -6.62 -24.92 20.29
CA ASN A 206 -6.55 -24.21 21.57
C ASN A 206 -5.34 -23.27 21.60
N VAL A 207 -5.60 -22.01 21.97
CA VAL A 207 -4.54 -21.02 22.27
C VAL A 207 -4.59 -20.50 23.70
N GLY A 208 -5.68 -20.77 24.44
CA GLY A 208 -5.78 -20.41 25.85
C GLY A 208 -4.92 -21.32 26.75
N THR A 209 -4.46 -20.80 27.88
CA THR A 209 -3.72 -21.61 28.86
C THR A 209 -4.66 -22.64 29.52
N VAL A 210 -4.20 -23.88 29.66
CA VAL A 210 -4.95 -24.97 30.31
C VAL A 210 -4.24 -25.39 31.58
N THR A 211 -4.86 -25.12 32.74
CA THR A 211 -4.27 -25.34 34.06
C THR A 211 -5.09 -26.33 34.88
N GLY A 212 -4.44 -27.29 35.52
CA GLY A 212 -5.10 -28.09 36.55
C GLY A 212 -4.22 -29.13 37.21
N PRO A 213 -4.66 -29.71 38.34
CA PRO A 213 -3.94 -30.77 39.03
C PRO A 213 -4.38 -32.17 38.57
N GLY A 214 -5.39 -32.28 37.69
CA GLY A 214 -6.01 -33.54 37.27
C GLY A 214 -5.36 -34.18 36.04
N THR A 215 -6.19 -34.74 35.15
CA THR A 215 -5.78 -35.14 33.80
C THR A 215 -6.00 -33.97 32.86
N VAL A 216 -4.95 -33.48 32.21
CA VAL A 216 -4.98 -32.21 31.44
C VAL A 216 -4.49 -32.44 30.01
N GLY A 217 -5.23 -31.94 29.02
CA GLY A 217 -4.80 -31.92 27.63
C GLY A 217 -5.00 -30.55 26.97
N GLY A 218 -4.08 -30.11 26.12
CA GLY A 218 -4.23 -28.83 25.43
C GLY A 218 -5.50 -28.74 24.57
N ILE A 219 -5.96 -29.85 23.97
CA ILE A 219 -7.23 -29.92 23.23
C ILE A 219 -8.29 -30.68 24.04
N SER A 220 -7.96 -31.86 24.56
CA SER A 220 -8.94 -32.70 25.25
C SER A 220 -8.41 -33.29 26.56
N GLY A 221 -9.22 -33.24 27.61
CA GLY A 221 -8.93 -33.98 28.84
C GLY A 221 -9.04 -35.50 28.66
N GLY A 222 -9.85 -35.98 27.71
CA GLY A 222 -9.96 -37.40 27.32
C GLY A 222 -10.89 -38.24 28.20
N HIS A 223 -10.60 -39.55 28.32
CA HIS A 223 -11.37 -40.51 29.13
C HIS A 223 -10.53 -41.67 29.70
N LYS A 224 -11.15 -42.51 30.56
CA LYS A 224 -10.55 -43.73 31.17
C LYS A 224 -10.86 -45.02 30.39
N ALA A 225 -11.95 -45.08 29.62
CA ALA A 225 -12.36 -46.31 28.92
C ALA A 225 -11.46 -46.68 27.73
N ALA A 226 -11.57 -47.93 27.29
CA ALA A 226 -10.72 -48.52 26.24
C ALA A 226 -11.00 -47.98 24.82
N SER A 227 -12.21 -47.48 24.55
CA SER A 227 -12.61 -46.82 23.30
C SER A 227 -12.52 -45.29 23.46
N GLY A 228 -11.30 -44.79 23.68
CA GLY A 228 -11.04 -43.39 24.05
C GLY A 228 -11.45 -42.34 22.98
N THR A 229 -11.21 -41.06 23.28
CA THR A 229 -11.51 -39.93 22.38
C THR A 229 -10.64 -40.00 21.12
N VAL A 230 -11.19 -39.64 19.95
CA VAL A 230 -10.45 -39.57 18.69
C VAL A 230 -10.24 -38.09 18.33
N LEU A 231 -8.98 -37.68 18.20
CA LEU A 231 -8.59 -36.35 17.75
C LEU A 231 -8.05 -36.42 16.32
N THR A 232 -8.54 -35.55 15.43
CA THR A 232 -8.05 -35.47 14.04
C THR A 232 -7.89 -34.02 13.61
N ASN A 233 -6.74 -33.66 13.02
CA ASN A 233 -6.46 -32.30 12.53
C ASN A 233 -6.61 -31.23 13.62
N CYS A 234 -6.00 -31.43 14.78
CA CYS A 234 -6.13 -30.52 15.92
C CYS A 234 -4.77 -29.98 16.36
N TYR A 235 -4.71 -28.76 16.88
CA TYR A 235 -3.46 -28.26 17.42
C TYR A 235 -3.61 -27.45 18.70
N ASN A 236 -2.59 -27.51 19.55
CA ASN A 236 -2.49 -26.70 20.75
C ASN A 236 -1.29 -25.74 20.67
N ALA A 237 -1.57 -24.44 20.70
CA ALA A 237 -0.56 -23.39 20.88
C ALA A 237 -0.62 -22.76 22.29
N GLY A 238 -1.64 -23.09 23.11
CA GLY A 238 -1.72 -22.65 24.51
C GLY A 238 -0.76 -23.40 25.42
N GLU A 239 -0.42 -22.82 26.58
CA GLU A 239 0.41 -23.50 27.58
C GLU A 239 -0.42 -24.53 28.39
N VAL A 240 0.17 -25.68 28.69
CA VAL A 240 -0.43 -26.70 29.58
C VAL A 240 0.33 -26.70 30.91
N ILE A 241 -0.35 -26.34 31.99
CA ILE A 241 0.25 -26.14 33.32
C ILE A 241 -0.29 -27.18 34.31
N ASN A 242 0.63 -27.93 34.93
CA ASN A 242 0.32 -28.78 36.07
C ASN A 242 0.32 -27.96 37.37
N SER A 243 -0.81 -27.92 38.08
CA SER A 243 -0.91 -27.26 39.39
C SER A 243 -0.84 -28.21 40.59
N ALA A 244 -0.59 -29.51 40.37
CA ALA A 244 -0.38 -30.49 41.44
C ALA A 244 1.10 -30.60 41.86
N ALA A 245 1.34 -31.02 43.11
CA ALA A 245 2.68 -31.31 43.64
C ALA A 245 3.38 -32.51 42.96
N SER A 246 2.64 -33.33 42.21
CA SER A 246 3.15 -34.45 41.41
C SER A 246 2.42 -34.51 40.07
N VAL A 247 3.13 -34.82 38.98
CA VAL A 247 2.58 -34.88 37.63
C VAL A 247 1.59 -36.05 37.49
N ASN A 248 0.31 -35.74 37.30
CA ASN A 248 -0.72 -36.67 36.80
C ASN A 248 -0.63 -36.79 35.27
N ASN A 249 -1.62 -37.37 34.59
CA ASN A 249 -1.61 -37.49 33.13
C ASN A 249 -1.80 -36.12 32.45
N HIS A 250 -0.70 -35.50 32.03
CA HIS A 250 -0.69 -34.25 31.28
C HIS A 250 -0.14 -34.51 29.88
N GLY A 251 -0.85 -34.04 28.86
CA GLY A 251 -0.39 -34.10 27.48
C GLY A 251 -0.56 -32.76 26.78
N SER A 252 0.35 -32.41 25.88
CA SER A 252 0.29 -31.16 25.12
C SER A 252 -0.97 -31.03 24.27
N VAL A 253 -1.56 -32.16 23.84
CA VAL A 253 -2.81 -32.20 23.05
C VAL A 253 -3.91 -32.98 23.79
N LEU A 254 -3.62 -34.19 24.28
CA LEU A 254 -4.61 -35.08 24.90
C LEU A 254 -4.09 -35.56 26.26
N GLY A 255 -4.87 -35.38 27.33
CA GLY A 255 -4.48 -35.77 28.69
C GLY A 255 -4.77 -37.22 29.04
N GLY A 256 -5.95 -37.73 28.65
CA GLY A 256 -6.43 -39.08 28.95
C GLY A 256 -6.26 -40.07 27.79
N LYS A 257 -6.93 -41.23 27.86
CA LYS A 257 -6.86 -42.23 26.77
C LYS A 257 -7.61 -41.76 25.52
N GLY A 258 -7.02 -42.05 24.37
CA GLY A 258 -7.58 -41.75 23.05
C GLY A 258 -6.57 -42.02 21.94
N THR A 259 -6.89 -41.54 20.74
CA THR A 259 -5.99 -41.53 19.57
C THR A 259 -5.89 -40.11 19.03
N ALA A 260 -4.70 -39.72 18.58
CA ALA A 260 -4.48 -38.46 17.90
C ALA A 260 -3.91 -38.74 16.50
N GLU A 261 -4.56 -38.19 15.48
CA GLU A 261 -4.14 -38.27 14.09
C GLU A 261 -3.98 -36.84 13.53
N ASN A 262 -2.84 -36.56 12.92
CA ASN A 262 -2.55 -35.23 12.37
C ASN A 262 -2.74 -34.09 13.40
N CYS A 263 -2.22 -34.30 14.61
CA CYS A 263 -2.30 -33.33 15.70
C CYS A 263 -0.95 -32.69 16.00
N TYR A 264 -0.96 -31.43 16.44
CA TYR A 264 0.26 -30.63 16.62
C TYR A 264 0.33 -29.93 18.00
N ASP A 265 1.55 -29.75 18.52
CA ASP A 265 1.84 -28.82 19.62
C ASP A 265 2.90 -27.77 19.20
N LEU A 266 2.71 -26.52 19.65
CA LEU A 266 3.44 -25.35 19.14
C LEU A 266 4.09 -24.49 20.23
N SER A 267 3.73 -24.69 21.50
CA SER A 267 4.28 -23.97 22.64
C SER A 267 5.31 -24.82 23.38
N GLY A 268 6.20 -24.17 24.14
CA GLY A 268 7.21 -24.81 24.99
C GLY A 268 6.64 -25.57 26.19
N SER A 269 5.50 -26.26 26.02
CA SER A 269 4.88 -27.08 27.05
C SER A 269 5.90 -28.07 27.61
N GLU A 270 6.05 -28.10 28.94
CA GLU A 270 6.94 -29.04 29.62
C GLU A 270 6.56 -30.51 29.34
N PHE A 271 5.32 -30.75 28.91
CA PHE A 271 4.75 -32.06 28.61
C PHE A 271 4.88 -32.38 27.12
N ARG A 272 5.57 -33.49 26.80
CA ARG A 272 5.70 -33.99 25.42
C ARG A 272 4.55 -34.95 25.09
N GLY A 273 3.70 -34.61 24.11
CA GLY A 273 2.74 -35.54 23.52
C GLY A 273 1.74 -36.19 24.50
N VAL A 274 0.94 -37.15 24.01
CA VAL A 274 -0.26 -37.72 24.65
C VAL A 274 -0.02 -38.25 26.09
N GLY A 275 -0.87 -37.86 27.03
CA GLY A 275 -0.92 -38.44 28.37
C GLY A 275 -1.47 -39.87 28.39
N TYR A 276 -0.78 -40.77 29.09
CA TYR A 276 -1.08 -42.21 29.28
C TYR A 276 -1.32 -43.06 28.00
N LEU A 277 -0.22 -43.56 27.41
CA LEU A 277 -0.14 -44.70 26.46
C LEU A 277 -0.95 -44.57 25.13
N GLY A 278 -0.38 -43.91 24.10
CA GLY A 278 -0.74 -44.15 22.68
C GLY A 278 -0.66 -42.96 21.71
N THR A 279 -0.03 -43.18 20.54
CA THR A 279 0.15 -42.35 19.31
C THR A 279 0.98 -41.05 19.41
N ASP A 280 1.80 -40.78 18.38
CA ASP A 280 2.71 -39.63 18.27
C ASP A 280 1.94 -38.34 17.88
N VAL A 281 2.24 -37.23 18.55
CA VAL A 281 1.82 -35.86 18.20
C VAL A 281 3.00 -35.14 17.55
N ASN A 282 2.73 -34.29 16.56
CA ASN A 282 3.77 -33.54 15.86
C ASN A 282 4.13 -32.26 16.63
N SER A 283 5.29 -32.23 17.27
CA SER A 283 5.82 -31.00 17.89
C SER A 283 6.53 -30.13 16.86
N VAL A 284 6.06 -28.90 16.68
CA VAL A 284 6.56 -27.97 15.66
C VAL A 284 6.73 -26.56 16.23
N THR A 285 7.65 -25.76 15.67
CA THR A 285 7.82 -24.35 16.06
C THR A 285 6.93 -23.39 15.27
N SER A 286 6.39 -23.85 14.15
CA SER A 286 5.45 -23.14 13.30
C SER A 286 4.50 -24.15 12.64
N LEU A 287 3.30 -23.70 12.24
CA LEU A 287 2.30 -24.56 11.62
C LEU A 287 1.59 -23.80 10.51
N GLU A 288 1.53 -24.41 9.33
CA GLU A 288 0.83 -23.89 8.16
C GLU A 288 -0.56 -24.53 8.05
N ALA A 289 -1.56 -23.81 7.52
CA ALA A 289 -2.92 -24.34 7.42
C ALA A 289 -3.02 -25.60 6.55
N THR A 290 -2.15 -25.71 5.54
CA THR A 290 -2.07 -26.87 4.64
C THR A 290 -1.76 -28.18 5.36
N ALA A 291 -1.08 -28.13 6.50
CA ALA A 291 -0.77 -29.30 7.31
C ALA A 291 -2.01 -29.89 8.02
N LEU A 292 -3.01 -29.05 8.32
CA LEU A 292 -4.24 -29.43 9.05
C LEU A 292 -5.40 -29.80 8.12
N GLY A 293 -5.27 -29.52 6.81
CA GLY A 293 -6.28 -29.84 5.81
C GLY A 293 -7.31 -28.72 5.57
N SER A 294 -8.34 -29.03 4.78
CA SER A 294 -9.20 -28.02 4.14
C SER A 294 -10.10 -27.23 5.10
N ALA A 295 -10.19 -27.59 6.38
CA ALA A 295 -10.95 -26.86 7.38
C ALA A 295 -10.22 -25.61 7.90
N PHE A 296 -8.89 -25.57 7.76
CA PHE A 296 -8.07 -24.44 8.17
C PHE A 296 -7.71 -23.53 7.00
N ALA A 297 -7.45 -22.27 7.33
CA ALA A 297 -6.86 -21.24 6.48
C ALA A 297 -5.75 -20.54 7.24
N ASP A 298 -4.84 -19.90 6.51
CA ASP A 298 -3.82 -19.07 7.12
C ASP A 298 -4.46 -17.88 7.81
N ASP A 299 -3.82 -17.40 8.89
CA ASP A 299 -4.35 -16.31 9.72
C ASP A 299 -4.09 -14.93 9.09
N ILE A 300 -4.59 -14.74 7.87
CA ILE A 300 -4.45 -13.50 7.10
C ILE A 300 -5.06 -12.29 7.81
N ASP A 301 -6.01 -12.54 8.70
CA ASP A 301 -6.75 -11.52 9.44
C ASP A 301 -6.14 -11.20 10.82
N GLY A 302 -5.12 -11.95 11.25
CA GLY A 302 -4.47 -11.79 12.56
C GLY A 302 -5.37 -12.17 13.75
N LEU A 303 -6.31 -13.10 13.56
CA LEU A 303 -7.26 -13.57 14.57
C LEU A 303 -6.63 -14.51 15.59
N ASN A 304 -5.44 -15.05 15.31
CA ASN A 304 -4.84 -16.15 16.05
C ASN A 304 -3.31 -16.10 16.05
N SER A 305 -2.76 -14.88 16.10
CA SER A 305 -1.32 -14.63 16.25
C SER A 305 -0.46 -15.30 15.16
N GLY A 306 -0.99 -15.43 13.94
CA GLY A 306 -0.29 -16.05 12.82
C GLY A 306 -0.45 -17.57 12.74
N TYR A 307 -1.03 -18.23 13.75
CA TYR A 307 -1.33 -19.67 13.69
C TYR A 307 -2.61 -19.94 12.90
N PRO A 308 -2.73 -21.08 12.20
CA PRO A 308 -3.86 -21.37 11.32
C PRO A 308 -5.23 -21.20 11.99
N VAL A 309 -6.13 -20.51 11.33
CA VAL A 309 -7.52 -20.31 11.78
C VAL A 309 -8.45 -21.26 11.06
N LEU A 310 -9.65 -21.45 11.59
CA LEU A 310 -10.69 -22.18 10.89
C LEU A 310 -11.27 -21.30 9.79
N LYS A 311 -11.56 -21.87 8.62
CA LYS A 311 -12.03 -21.10 7.45
C LYS A 311 -13.26 -20.25 7.74
N TRP A 312 -14.18 -20.74 8.58
CA TRP A 312 -15.39 -20.00 8.93
C TRP A 312 -15.08 -18.73 9.75
N GLN A 313 -13.91 -18.64 10.39
CA GLN A 313 -13.47 -17.44 11.10
C GLN A 313 -12.97 -16.35 10.14
N THR A 314 -12.56 -16.71 8.93
CA THR A 314 -12.04 -15.75 7.94
C THR A 314 -13.18 -14.92 7.36
N ARG A 315 -12.93 -13.62 7.21
CA ARG A 315 -13.91 -12.73 6.58
C ARG A 315 -13.66 -12.70 5.07
N VAL A 316 -14.67 -13.06 4.29
CA VAL A 316 -14.62 -12.90 2.83
C VAL A 316 -14.62 -11.40 2.51
N PRO A 317 -13.60 -10.87 1.80
CA PRO A 317 -13.58 -9.48 1.40
C PRO A 317 -14.76 -9.14 0.47
N ASP A 318 -15.35 -7.95 0.66
CA ASP A 318 -16.37 -7.42 -0.24
C ASP A 318 -15.76 -7.00 -1.59
N LEU A 319 -14.47 -6.63 -1.60
CA LEU A 319 -13.69 -6.32 -2.79
C LEU A 319 -12.25 -6.84 -2.61
N ILE A 320 -11.76 -7.59 -3.60
CA ILE A 320 -10.35 -8.00 -3.70
C ILE A 320 -9.71 -7.23 -4.84
N ILE A 321 -8.58 -6.57 -4.55
CA ILE A 321 -7.79 -5.81 -5.51
C ILE A 321 -6.59 -6.65 -5.93
N THR A 322 -6.52 -6.91 -7.22
CA THR A 322 -5.46 -7.69 -7.90
C THR A 322 -4.77 -6.90 -9.01
N THR A 323 -5.25 -5.68 -9.34
CA THR A 323 -4.65 -4.81 -10.36
C THR A 323 -4.64 -3.34 -9.93
N TYR A 324 -3.78 -2.55 -10.58
CA TYR A 324 -3.75 -1.09 -10.40
C TYR A 324 -5.10 -0.44 -10.74
N GLU A 325 -5.75 -0.87 -11.82
CA GLU A 325 -7.01 -0.31 -12.29
C GLU A 325 -8.14 -0.55 -11.29
N GLN A 326 -8.16 -1.72 -10.62
CA GLN A 326 -9.11 -2.00 -9.54
C GLN A 326 -8.87 -1.09 -8.34
N PHE A 327 -7.61 -0.86 -7.95
CA PHE A 327 -7.29 0.07 -6.87
C PHE A 327 -7.68 1.52 -7.20
N LYS A 328 -7.43 1.94 -8.44
CA LYS A 328 -7.82 3.26 -8.94
C LYS A 328 -9.34 3.43 -8.96
N ALA A 329 -10.08 2.42 -9.43
CA ALA A 329 -11.53 2.42 -9.42
C ALA A 329 -12.09 2.51 -7.99
N PHE A 330 -11.53 1.75 -7.05
CA PHE A 330 -11.86 1.87 -5.62
C PHE A 330 -11.66 3.29 -5.11
N ALA A 331 -10.52 3.92 -5.40
CA ALA A 331 -10.25 5.30 -5.02
C ALA A 331 -11.28 6.28 -5.60
N ASP A 332 -11.65 6.09 -6.87
CA ASP A 332 -12.63 6.93 -7.57
C ASP A 332 -14.05 6.75 -7.04
N GLU A 333 -14.43 5.53 -6.65
CA GLU A 333 -15.73 5.28 -6.01
C GLU A 333 -15.84 5.96 -4.65
N VAL A 334 -14.80 5.88 -3.82
CA VAL A 334 -14.74 6.60 -2.55
C VAL A 334 -14.86 8.10 -2.79
N ASN A 335 -14.05 8.62 -3.72
CA ASN A 335 -14.08 10.04 -4.07
C ASN A 335 -15.39 10.47 -4.75
N GLY A 336 -16.16 9.53 -5.31
CA GLY A 336 -17.50 9.70 -5.85
C GLY A 336 -18.63 9.63 -4.81
N GLY A 337 -18.34 9.26 -3.57
CA GLY A 337 -19.29 9.23 -2.44
C GLY A 337 -19.69 7.85 -1.93
N ASN A 338 -19.15 6.76 -2.49
CA ASN A 338 -19.32 5.43 -1.92
C ASN A 338 -18.37 5.27 -0.71
N THR A 339 -18.90 5.32 0.51
CA THR A 339 -18.05 5.36 1.72
C THR A 339 -17.41 4.02 2.09
N PHE A 340 -17.91 2.90 1.53
CA PHE A 340 -17.55 1.53 1.93
C PHE A 340 -17.82 1.21 3.41
N GLU A 341 -18.72 1.93 4.08
CA GLU A 341 -19.06 1.66 5.49
C GLU A 341 -19.50 0.18 5.69
N GLY A 342 -18.88 -0.48 6.68
CA GLY A 342 -19.10 -1.91 6.96
C GLY A 342 -18.42 -2.88 5.98
N LYS A 343 -17.81 -2.40 4.89
CA LYS A 343 -17.20 -3.22 3.84
C LYS A 343 -15.71 -3.50 4.10
N LEU A 344 -15.23 -4.66 3.65
CA LEU A 344 -13.80 -5.02 3.61
C LEU A 344 -13.28 -4.98 2.18
N VAL A 345 -12.30 -4.11 1.96
CA VAL A 345 -11.51 -4.06 0.74
C VAL A 345 -10.13 -4.63 1.06
N ARG A 346 -9.72 -5.67 0.34
CA ARG A 346 -8.43 -6.35 0.53
C ARG A 346 -7.55 -6.24 -0.70
N LEU A 347 -6.27 -5.95 -0.48
CA LEU A 347 -5.24 -6.07 -1.50
C LEU A 347 -4.67 -7.49 -1.49
N ASP A 348 -4.44 -8.07 -2.66
CA ASP A 348 -3.92 -9.43 -2.86
C ASP A 348 -2.65 -9.46 -3.74
N VAL A 349 -2.09 -8.29 -4.02
CA VAL A 349 -0.89 -8.09 -4.84
C VAL A 349 -0.09 -6.88 -4.35
N ASN A 350 1.23 -6.90 -4.52
CA ASN A 350 2.01 -5.66 -4.47
C ASN A 350 1.58 -4.75 -5.63
N LEU A 351 1.55 -3.42 -5.42
CA LEU A 351 1.10 -2.44 -6.41
C LEU A 351 2.15 -1.35 -6.64
N TYR A 352 2.26 -0.87 -7.88
CA TYR A 352 3.02 0.33 -8.23
C TYR A 352 2.07 1.40 -8.79
N LEU A 353 2.11 2.62 -8.26
CA LEU A 353 1.20 3.69 -8.64
C LEU A 353 1.68 4.55 -9.83
N GLY A 354 2.93 4.41 -10.28
CA GLY A 354 3.47 5.14 -11.44
C GLY A 354 4.32 6.37 -11.13
N GLY A 355 4.48 6.74 -9.85
CA GLY A 355 5.39 7.81 -9.43
C GLY A 355 5.03 9.18 -9.99
N ARG A 356 6.05 10.00 -10.27
CA ARG A 356 5.87 11.38 -10.77
C ARG A 356 5.10 11.44 -12.10
N ASN A 357 5.20 10.40 -12.92
CA ASN A 357 4.53 10.32 -14.21
C ASN A 357 3.04 9.97 -14.08
N ASN A 358 2.59 9.53 -12.91
CA ASN A 358 1.20 9.23 -12.61
C ASN A 358 0.84 9.70 -11.18
N PRO A 359 0.70 11.02 -10.94
CA PRO A 359 0.43 11.54 -9.61
C PRO A 359 -0.84 10.93 -8.99
N TRP A 360 -0.73 10.52 -7.74
CA TRP A 360 -1.82 9.86 -7.03
C TRP A 360 -2.86 10.87 -6.56
N THR A 361 -4.14 10.53 -6.74
CA THR A 361 -5.25 11.21 -6.09
C THR A 361 -5.61 10.43 -4.83
N PRO A 362 -5.49 11.03 -3.62
CA PRO A 362 -5.76 10.33 -2.37
C PRO A 362 -7.14 9.67 -2.32
N VAL A 363 -7.22 8.51 -1.65
CA VAL A 363 -8.50 7.85 -1.37
C VAL A 363 -9.24 8.62 -0.28
N GLY A 364 -10.43 9.10 -0.59
CA GLY A 364 -11.25 9.86 0.34
C GLY A 364 -10.86 11.34 0.42
N THR A 365 -11.90 12.17 0.51
CA THR A 365 -11.81 13.62 0.69
C THR A 365 -12.63 14.02 1.91
N LYS A 366 -12.47 15.27 2.35
CA LYS A 366 -13.29 15.83 3.44
C LYS A 366 -14.81 15.71 3.19
N SER A 367 -15.24 15.80 1.93
CA SER A 367 -16.64 15.66 1.54
C SER A 367 -17.07 14.20 1.37
N ASN A 368 -16.21 13.38 0.78
CA ASN A 368 -16.50 11.97 0.47
C ASN A 368 -15.45 11.09 1.16
N LYS A 369 -15.75 10.67 2.39
CA LYS A 369 -14.81 10.02 3.30
C LYS A 369 -14.78 8.52 3.09
N PHE A 370 -13.64 7.90 3.34
CA PHE A 370 -13.58 6.44 3.50
C PHE A 370 -14.00 6.04 4.92
N CYS A 371 -15.02 5.18 5.03
CA CYS A 371 -15.57 4.67 6.30
C CYS A 371 -15.48 3.13 6.40
N GLY A 372 -14.89 2.47 5.42
CA GLY A 372 -14.73 1.01 5.38
C GLY A 372 -13.48 0.50 6.09
N THR A 373 -13.20 -0.79 5.88
CA THR A 373 -11.93 -1.43 6.24
C THR A 373 -11.11 -1.65 4.98
N PHE A 374 -9.94 -1.02 4.90
CA PHE A 374 -8.93 -1.33 3.89
C PHE A 374 -7.84 -2.19 4.54
N ASP A 375 -7.66 -3.39 4.02
CA ASP A 375 -6.67 -4.36 4.46
C ASP A 375 -5.66 -4.58 3.34
N GLY A 376 -4.44 -4.10 3.54
CA GLY A 376 -3.38 -4.25 2.55
C GLY A 376 -2.87 -5.68 2.41
N GLY A 377 -3.30 -6.63 3.23
CA GLY A 377 -2.87 -8.03 3.13
C GLY A 377 -1.35 -8.21 3.31
N TYR A 378 -0.70 -7.27 4.00
CA TYR A 378 0.75 -7.14 4.12
C TYR A 378 1.48 -6.89 2.78
N HIS A 379 0.78 -6.44 1.75
CA HIS A 379 1.37 -6.02 0.49
C HIS A 379 1.97 -4.61 0.56
N VAL A 380 2.78 -4.30 -0.45
CA VAL A 380 3.45 -3.01 -0.64
C VAL A 380 2.76 -2.23 -1.75
N ILE A 381 2.39 -0.98 -1.46
CA ILE A 381 2.00 0.02 -2.47
C ILE A 381 3.17 0.98 -2.67
N SER A 382 3.80 0.89 -3.83
CA SER A 382 5.00 1.66 -4.21
C SER A 382 4.70 2.71 -5.27
N GLY A 383 5.64 3.63 -5.49
CA GLY A 383 5.48 4.70 -6.48
C GLY A 383 4.41 5.72 -6.13
N LEU A 384 4.05 5.88 -4.86
CA LEU A 384 3.17 6.96 -4.42
C LEU A 384 3.83 8.30 -4.76
N TYR A 385 3.13 9.19 -5.44
CA TYR A 385 3.60 10.55 -5.69
C TYR A 385 2.48 11.56 -5.56
N ILE A 386 2.61 12.47 -4.61
CA ILE A 386 1.69 13.60 -4.42
C ILE A 386 2.51 14.88 -4.38
N ALA A 387 2.30 15.77 -5.35
CA ALA A 387 3.09 16.99 -5.50
C ALA A 387 2.65 18.13 -4.58
N SER A 388 1.35 18.24 -4.28
CA SER A 388 0.78 19.26 -3.40
C SER A 388 -0.65 18.88 -2.97
N GLY A 389 -1.21 19.61 -2.00
CA GLY A 389 -2.59 19.42 -1.52
C GLY A 389 -2.71 19.54 0.00
N SER A 390 -3.93 19.45 0.52
CA SER A 390 -4.21 19.36 1.97
C SER A 390 -4.97 18.07 2.26
N ASP A 391 -4.77 17.47 3.44
CA ASP A 391 -5.32 16.14 3.78
C ASP A 391 -4.82 15.09 2.78
N VAL A 392 -3.50 14.90 2.72
CA VAL A 392 -2.83 14.09 1.68
C VAL A 392 -2.06 12.92 2.25
N GLY A 393 -2.15 11.80 1.53
CA GLY A 393 -1.45 10.55 1.71
C GLY A 393 -2.02 9.53 0.73
N LEU A 394 -1.69 8.24 0.86
CA LEU A 394 -2.39 7.21 0.09
C LEU A 394 -3.92 7.35 0.25
N PHE A 395 -4.36 7.57 1.49
CA PHE A 395 -5.69 8.03 1.87
C PHE A 395 -5.63 9.50 2.29
N GLY A 396 -6.55 10.30 1.75
CA GLY A 396 -6.67 11.70 2.14
C GLY A 396 -7.47 11.86 3.42
N TYR A 397 -8.63 11.21 3.48
CA TYR A 397 -9.57 11.34 4.60
C TYR A 397 -10.27 10.02 4.95
N VAL A 398 -10.03 9.55 6.18
CA VAL A 398 -10.67 8.34 6.76
C VAL A 398 -11.49 8.74 7.98
N SER A 399 -12.74 8.27 8.08
CA SER A 399 -13.64 8.61 9.19
C SER A 399 -14.40 7.37 9.68
N GLY A 400 -14.18 6.98 10.93
CA GLY A 400 -14.68 5.70 11.49
C GLY A 400 -14.09 4.44 10.84
N GLY A 401 -13.39 4.56 9.71
CA GLY A 401 -12.79 3.46 8.97
C GLY A 401 -11.49 2.94 9.57
N THR A 402 -11.02 1.83 9.00
CA THR A 402 -9.75 1.17 9.36
C THR A 402 -8.85 1.03 8.15
N VAL A 403 -7.56 1.34 8.30
CA VAL A 403 -6.50 1.03 7.32
C VAL A 403 -5.47 0.14 8.00
N ARG A 404 -5.22 -1.06 7.48
CA ARG A 404 -4.30 -2.01 8.12
C ARG A 404 -3.44 -2.82 7.16
N ASN A 405 -2.39 -3.43 7.71
CA ASN A 405 -1.57 -4.45 7.05
C ASN A 405 -1.00 -3.98 5.70
N LEU A 406 -0.35 -2.83 5.66
CA LEU A 406 0.13 -2.24 4.40
C LEU A 406 1.45 -1.52 4.59
N VAL A 407 2.35 -1.65 3.60
CA VAL A 407 3.54 -0.80 3.49
C VAL A 407 3.40 0.16 2.30
N VAL A 408 3.76 1.43 2.48
CA VAL A 408 3.68 2.47 1.44
C VAL A 408 5.04 3.09 1.14
N GLU A 409 5.41 3.16 -0.14
CA GLU A 409 6.67 3.71 -0.65
C GLU A 409 6.42 4.83 -1.68
N GLY A 410 7.19 5.92 -1.60
CA GLY A 410 7.06 7.04 -2.54
C GLY A 410 7.44 8.41 -1.98
N SER A 411 6.76 9.46 -2.44
CA SER A 411 6.95 10.83 -1.97
C SER A 411 5.63 11.60 -1.89
N VAL A 412 5.41 12.27 -0.75
CA VAL A 412 4.21 13.08 -0.49
C VAL A 412 4.64 14.49 -0.13
N SER A 413 4.05 15.48 -0.80
CA SER A 413 4.20 16.91 -0.49
C SER A 413 2.81 17.54 -0.28
N GLY A 414 2.58 18.20 0.85
CA GLY A 414 1.28 18.80 1.18
C GLY A 414 1.38 20.10 1.98
N SER A 415 0.40 21.00 1.86
CA SER A 415 0.33 22.25 2.63
C SER A 415 -0.13 22.03 4.08
N SER A 416 -0.88 20.97 4.37
CA SER A 416 -1.32 20.60 5.73
C SER A 416 -1.85 19.17 5.78
N ASN A 417 -1.75 18.52 6.95
CA ASN A 417 -2.27 17.16 7.20
C ASN A 417 -1.70 16.16 6.18
N ALA A 418 -0.38 16.10 6.10
CA ALA A 418 0.35 15.28 5.13
C ALA A 418 0.94 14.04 5.80
N ALA A 419 0.74 12.87 5.17
CA ALA A 419 1.37 11.62 5.58
C ALA A 419 1.56 10.65 4.40
N GLY A 420 2.36 9.60 4.60
CA GLY A 420 2.50 8.53 3.62
C GLY A 420 1.23 7.70 3.48
N ILE A 421 0.55 7.42 4.60
CA ILE A 421 -0.61 6.52 4.63
C ILE A 421 -1.93 7.30 4.72
N VAL A 422 -2.20 8.02 5.82
CA VAL A 422 -3.47 8.76 6.02
C VAL A 422 -3.23 10.24 6.34
N GLY A 423 -3.68 11.14 5.47
CA GLY A 423 -3.59 12.58 5.72
C GLY A 423 -4.41 13.02 6.95
N TYR A 424 -5.70 12.68 6.95
CA TYR A 424 -6.65 13.00 8.03
C TYR A 424 -7.42 11.76 8.51
N LEU A 425 -7.36 11.49 9.82
CA LEU A 425 -8.07 10.40 10.49
C LEU A 425 -9.09 10.97 11.50
N ASP A 426 -10.36 10.61 11.37
CA ASP A 426 -11.46 11.07 12.24
C ASP A 426 -12.19 9.89 12.90
N GLY A 427 -11.82 9.58 14.16
CA GLY A 427 -12.39 8.47 14.92
C GLY A 427 -12.15 7.09 14.29
N GLY A 428 -11.08 6.93 13.51
CA GLY A 428 -10.72 5.68 12.83
C GLY A 428 -9.47 5.00 13.40
N LYS A 429 -9.07 3.90 12.77
CA LYS A 429 -7.92 3.07 13.17
C LYS A 429 -6.90 2.93 12.04
N ILE A 430 -5.61 3.01 12.38
CA ILE A 430 -4.50 2.57 11.53
C ILE A 430 -3.72 1.52 12.30
N SER A 431 -3.51 0.34 11.72
CA SER A 431 -2.77 -0.71 12.43
C SER A 431 -1.91 -1.58 11.53
N SER A 432 -0.72 -1.95 11.99
CA SER A 432 0.18 -2.82 11.21
C SER A 432 0.53 -2.21 9.86
N CYS A 433 0.87 -0.92 9.84
CA CYS A 433 1.23 -0.20 8.62
C CYS A 433 2.62 0.42 8.69
N GLY A 434 3.33 0.38 7.57
CA GLY A 434 4.68 0.92 7.42
C GLY A 434 4.73 2.07 6.42
N ASN A 435 5.32 3.20 6.82
CA ASN A 435 5.70 4.26 5.88
C ASN A 435 7.18 4.16 5.51
N ARG A 436 7.46 4.03 4.22
CA ARG A 436 8.77 4.15 3.56
C ARG A 436 8.81 5.36 2.61
N ALA A 437 7.74 6.15 2.53
CA ALA A 437 7.68 7.34 1.69
C ALA A 437 8.28 8.56 2.38
N ASP A 438 8.95 9.42 1.61
CA ASP A 438 9.37 10.75 2.09
C ASP A 438 8.16 11.69 2.16
N VAL A 439 7.94 12.31 3.31
CA VAL A 439 6.79 13.20 3.54
C VAL A 439 7.28 14.61 3.84
N ARG A 440 6.84 15.56 3.04
CA ARG A 440 7.07 17.00 3.25
C ARG A 440 5.74 17.69 3.48
N GLY A 441 5.65 18.56 4.49
CA GLY A 441 4.43 19.34 4.63
C GLY A 441 4.48 20.67 5.38
N GLY A 442 3.33 21.34 5.39
CA GLY A 442 3.15 22.59 6.12
C GLY A 442 2.94 22.36 7.61
N SER A 443 1.69 22.11 8.02
CA SER A 443 1.30 21.80 9.39
C SER A 443 0.74 20.38 9.52
N ALA A 444 0.93 19.74 10.69
CA ALA A 444 0.48 18.38 10.99
C ALA A 444 1.00 17.36 9.96
N VAL A 445 2.29 17.05 10.09
CA VAL A 445 3.01 16.13 9.20
C VAL A 445 3.38 14.87 9.97
N GLY A 446 3.02 13.70 9.45
CA GLY A 446 3.38 12.40 10.03
C GLY A 446 3.83 11.42 8.97
N GLY A 447 4.64 10.41 9.30
CA GLY A 447 4.91 9.33 8.34
C GLY A 447 3.69 8.47 8.05
N VAL A 448 2.95 8.10 9.10
CA VAL A 448 1.77 7.23 9.01
C VAL A 448 0.48 8.04 9.00
N ALA A 449 0.34 9.01 9.90
CA ALA A 449 -0.87 9.84 10.01
C ALA A 449 -0.57 11.32 10.22
N GLY A 450 -1.19 12.20 9.44
CA GLY A 450 -0.97 13.65 9.55
C GLY A 450 -1.73 14.26 10.73
N TYR A 451 -3.05 14.31 10.61
CA TYR A 451 -3.95 14.87 11.61
C TYR A 451 -4.95 13.84 12.15
N LEU A 452 -5.09 13.77 13.48
CA LEU A 452 -5.94 12.82 14.17
C LEU A 452 -6.98 13.56 15.04
N ASN A 453 -8.26 13.30 14.75
CA ASN A 453 -9.41 13.89 15.43
C ASN A 453 -10.31 12.83 16.07
N GLY A 454 -10.81 13.09 17.29
CA GLY A 454 -11.63 12.12 18.01
C GLY A 454 -10.81 10.99 18.64
N ALA A 455 -11.45 9.86 18.95
CA ALA A 455 -10.80 8.69 19.54
C ALA A 455 -10.15 7.82 18.45
N CYS A 456 -9.02 8.27 17.92
CA CYS A 456 -8.26 7.52 16.91
C CYS A 456 -7.27 6.53 17.53
N THR A 457 -7.01 5.42 16.85
CA THR A 457 -5.94 4.47 17.25
C THR A 457 -4.93 4.33 16.12
N VAL A 458 -3.64 4.48 16.46
CA VAL A 458 -2.50 4.15 15.59
C VAL A 458 -1.64 3.12 16.33
N SER A 459 -1.64 1.88 15.88
CA SER A 459 -1.02 0.77 16.63
C SER A 459 -0.15 -0.11 15.76
N GLY A 460 1.02 -0.54 16.23
CA GLY A 460 1.84 -1.47 15.45
C GLY A 460 2.33 -0.88 14.14
N CYS A 461 2.66 0.43 14.10
CA CYS A 461 3.01 1.12 12.86
C CYS A 461 4.44 1.66 12.90
N TYR A 462 5.09 1.76 11.73
CA TYR A 462 6.44 2.30 11.66
C TYR A 462 6.62 3.38 10.60
N ASN A 463 7.64 4.21 10.80
CA ASN A 463 8.16 5.12 9.79
C ASN A 463 9.67 4.92 9.55
N SER A 464 10.04 4.87 8.28
CA SER A 464 11.42 4.81 7.81
C SER A 464 11.76 5.87 6.75
N GLY A 465 10.75 6.52 6.16
CA GLY A 465 10.94 7.65 5.24
C GLY A 465 11.32 8.93 5.96
N SER A 466 11.90 9.89 5.24
CA SER A 466 12.24 11.21 5.79
C SER A 466 10.99 12.08 5.95
N ILE A 467 10.81 12.65 7.13
CA ILE A 467 9.68 13.53 7.46
C ILE A 467 10.20 14.95 7.65
N SER A 468 9.67 15.89 6.88
CA SER A 468 9.99 17.31 7.02
C SER A 468 8.75 18.18 7.07
N GLY A 469 8.74 19.18 7.95
CA GLY A 469 7.65 20.15 8.05
C GLY A 469 8.13 21.59 8.16
N THR A 470 7.26 22.54 7.86
CA THR A 470 7.58 23.98 7.93
C THR A 470 6.93 24.70 9.12
N THR A 471 5.84 24.16 9.68
CA THR A 471 5.16 24.72 10.86
C THR A 471 4.34 23.66 11.62
N GLY A 472 3.72 24.03 12.73
CA GLY A 472 2.81 23.14 13.47
C GLY A 472 3.50 21.98 14.20
N TYR A 473 2.95 20.78 14.02
CA TYR A 473 3.40 19.53 14.66
C TYR A 473 3.90 18.55 13.59
N ILE A 474 5.09 17.99 13.84
CA ILE A 474 5.80 17.12 12.90
C ILE A 474 6.23 15.88 13.67
N GLY A 475 5.82 14.70 13.24
CA GLY A 475 6.15 13.45 13.90
C GLY A 475 6.62 12.37 12.95
N GLY A 476 7.50 11.46 13.39
CA GLY A 476 7.91 10.33 12.55
C GLY A 476 6.74 9.42 12.20
N VAL A 477 5.88 9.08 13.16
CA VAL A 477 4.69 8.24 12.94
C VAL A 477 3.42 9.09 12.81
N THR A 478 3.12 9.94 13.80
CA THR A 478 1.92 10.78 13.79
C THR A 478 2.23 12.26 13.94
N GLY A 479 1.58 13.12 13.16
CA GLY A 479 1.72 14.58 13.26
C GLY A 479 1.04 15.16 14.50
N GLN A 480 -0.27 15.39 14.43
CA GLN A 480 -1.02 16.09 15.49
C GLN A 480 -2.26 15.32 15.97
N HIS A 481 -2.42 15.22 17.31
CA HIS A 481 -3.64 14.74 17.95
C HIS A 481 -4.43 15.88 18.60
N TRP A 482 -5.70 16.07 18.21
CA TRP A 482 -6.51 17.22 18.68
C TRP A 482 -7.33 16.96 19.96
N ARG A 483 -8.07 15.85 20.04
CA ARG A 483 -9.10 15.61 21.09
C ARG A 483 -8.85 14.39 21.97
N ALA A 484 -8.50 13.27 21.37
CA ALA A 484 -8.18 12.02 22.03
C ALA A 484 -7.31 11.19 21.06
N GLY A 485 -6.88 10.01 21.48
CA GLY A 485 -6.24 9.05 20.60
C GLY A 485 -5.10 8.30 21.26
N GLU A 486 -4.78 7.16 20.68
CA GLU A 486 -3.77 6.24 21.17
C GLU A 486 -2.73 6.00 20.07
N VAL A 487 -1.46 6.12 20.43
CA VAL A 487 -0.33 5.70 19.61
C VAL A 487 0.41 4.63 20.40
N THR A 488 0.30 3.37 19.98
CA THR A 488 0.88 2.25 20.70
C THR A 488 1.74 1.36 19.82
N ASP A 489 2.80 0.80 20.37
CA ASP A 489 3.60 -0.21 19.67
C ASP A 489 4.10 0.31 18.31
N CYS A 490 4.61 1.55 18.28
CA CYS A 490 5.03 2.21 17.06
C CYS A 490 6.49 2.63 17.13
N TYR A 491 7.15 2.71 15.97
CA TYR A 491 8.52 3.19 15.95
C TYR A 491 8.87 4.08 14.75
N ASN A 492 9.94 4.85 14.91
CA ASN A 492 10.50 5.66 13.85
C ASN A 492 12.01 5.42 13.71
N ILE A 493 12.46 5.13 12.50
CA ILE A 493 13.89 5.09 12.13
C ILE A 493 14.26 6.18 11.10
N GLY A 494 13.26 6.83 10.48
CA GLY A 494 13.48 7.91 9.52
C GLY A 494 13.85 9.23 10.20
N THR A 495 14.55 10.11 9.49
CA THR A 495 14.85 11.46 9.98
C THR A 495 13.57 12.30 10.07
N VAL A 496 13.40 13.06 11.15
CA VAL A 496 12.29 13.98 11.37
C VAL A 496 12.84 15.40 11.58
N GLU A 497 12.48 16.33 10.70
CA GLU A 497 13.01 17.70 10.69
C GLU A 497 11.91 18.76 10.62
N GLY A 498 12.08 19.87 11.35
CA GLY A 498 11.34 21.09 11.05
C GLY A 498 11.56 22.21 12.05
N PRO A 499 11.26 23.46 11.68
CA PRO A 499 11.49 24.63 12.53
C PRO A 499 10.32 24.84 13.52
N ALA A 500 9.64 23.77 13.94
CA ALA A 500 8.37 23.81 14.66
C ALA A 500 8.36 22.79 15.83
N THR A 501 7.19 22.34 16.27
CA THR A 501 7.14 21.26 17.28
C THR A 501 7.43 19.92 16.61
N VAL A 502 8.51 19.25 17.02
CA VAL A 502 8.99 18.01 16.38
C VAL A 502 9.11 16.89 17.40
N GLY A 503 8.56 15.72 17.07
CA GLY A 503 8.73 14.49 17.85
C GLY A 503 9.22 13.33 17.00
N GLY A 504 10.13 12.51 17.49
CA GLY A 504 10.60 11.34 16.73
C GLY A 504 9.50 10.34 16.40
N VAL A 505 8.53 10.12 17.29
CA VAL A 505 7.34 9.28 17.03
C VAL A 505 6.10 10.14 16.81
N SER A 506 5.81 11.07 17.71
CA SER A 506 4.59 11.89 17.67
C SER A 506 4.90 13.37 17.75
N GLY A 507 4.41 14.18 16.80
CA GLY A 507 4.59 15.62 16.83
C GLY A 507 3.96 16.24 18.07
N GLY A 508 2.76 15.80 18.45
CA GLY A 508 2.26 16.04 19.81
C GLY A 508 0.76 15.88 20.03
N HIS A 509 0.40 15.97 21.31
CA HIS A 509 -0.96 15.81 21.82
C HIS A 509 -1.48 17.12 22.43
N LYS A 510 -2.61 17.62 21.92
CA LYS A 510 -3.28 18.80 22.51
C LYS A 510 -4.23 18.47 23.65
N ALA A 511 -4.71 17.23 23.71
CA ALA A 511 -5.62 16.75 24.75
C ALA A 511 -4.89 15.93 25.82
N ALA A 512 -5.39 15.99 27.05
CA ALA A 512 -4.84 15.24 28.18
C ALA A 512 -5.21 13.75 28.17
N SER A 513 -6.21 13.37 27.38
CA SER A 513 -6.68 11.99 27.23
C SER A 513 -5.88 11.16 26.21
N ALA A 514 -4.95 11.78 25.47
CA ALA A 514 -4.15 11.05 24.50
C ALA A 514 -3.08 10.18 25.18
N VAL A 515 -2.79 9.02 24.59
CA VAL A 515 -1.83 8.04 25.11
C VAL A 515 -0.77 7.76 24.06
N LEU A 516 0.49 7.72 24.51
CA LEU A 516 1.64 7.25 23.75
C LEU A 516 2.31 6.12 24.54
N ALA A 517 2.28 4.89 24.04
CA ALA A 517 2.76 3.73 24.80
C ALA A 517 3.59 2.74 23.98
N ASN A 518 4.60 2.12 24.59
CA ASN A 518 5.41 1.07 23.94
C ASN A 518 6.01 1.53 22.60
N CYS A 519 6.46 2.78 22.51
CA CYS A 519 6.97 3.35 21.27
C CYS A 519 8.46 3.67 21.37
N TYR A 520 9.19 3.61 20.26
CA TYR A 520 10.58 4.05 20.27
C TYR A 520 10.99 4.87 19.04
N ASN A 521 12.03 5.69 19.22
CA ASN A 521 12.66 6.44 18.14
C ASN A 521 14.14 6.06 18.02
N ALA A 522 14.55 5.66 16.82
CA ALA A 522 15.95 5.50 16.43
C ALA A 522 16.36 6.42 15.25
N GLY A 523 15.43 7.20 14.68
CA GLY A 523 15.71 8.18 13.64
C GLY A 523 16.14 9.54 14.19
N SER A 524 16.98 10.28 13.45
CA SER A 524 17.45 11.61 13.89
C SER A 524 16.30 12.63 13.95
N VAL A 525 16.22 13.38 15.05
CA VAL A 525 15.28 14.48 15.25
C VAL A 525 16.03 15.81 15.20
N VAL A 526 15.76 16.59 14.16
CA VAL A 526 16.53 17.80 13.82
C VAL A 526 15.66 19.05 14.02
N ASP A 527 16.14 19.96 14.87
CA ASP A 527 15.60 21.33 14.98
C ASP A 527 16.36 22.25 14.02
N SER A 528 15.67 22.79 13.02
CA SER A 528 16.29 23.69 12.05
C SER A 528 16.36 25.16 12.52
N LYS A 529 15.83 25.52 13.71
CA LYS A 529 15.84 26.90 14.24
C LYS A 529 16.20 27.07 15.73
N ASN A 530 16.41 25.99 16.50
CA ASN A 530 16.83 25.99 17.91
C ASN A 530 15.93 26.80 18.87
N SER A 531 14.60 26.76 18.69
CA SER A 531 13.68 27.60 19.48
C SER A 531 12.32 26.98 19.84
N ASN A 532 12.13 25.68 19.63
CA ASN A 532 10.80 25.05 19.76
C ASN A 532 10.77 23.80 20.65
N ASN A 533 9.56 23.25 20.82
CA ASN A 533 9.35 22.00 21.54
C ASN A 533 9.83 20.81 20.69
N ILE A 534 11.05 20.37 20.96
CA ILE A 534 11.67 19.23 20.31
C ILE A 534 11.74 18.07 21.32
N GLY A 535 11.34 16.89 20.90
CA GLY A 535 11.45 15.68 21.70
C GLY A 535 11.89 14.50 20.85
N ALA A 536 12.87 13.73 21.32
CA ALA A 536 13.32 12.54 20.64
C ALA A 536 12.19 11.52 20.43
N VAL A 537 11.13 11.52 21.25
CA VAL A 537 9.94 10.69 21.02
C VAL A 537 8.70 11.56 20.77
N VAL A 538 8.44 12.58 21.59
CA VAL A 538 7.25 13.42 21.46
C VAL A 538 7.57 14.90 21.57
N GLY A 539 7.12 15.68 20.58
CA GLY A 539 7.39 17.12 20.54
C GLY A 539 6.68 17.86 21.67
N ALA A 540 5.35 17.78 21.70
CA ALA A 540 4.53 18.31 22.80
C ALA A 540 3.63 17.24 23.39
N SER A 541 3.64 17.06 24.71
CA SER A 541 2.76 16.10 25.40
C SER A 541 1.95 16.79 26.49
N ARG A 542 0.63 16.71 26.36
CA ARG A 542 -0.34 16.93 27.46
C ARG A 542 -0.94 15.62 27.96
N GLY A 543 -0.70 14.53 27.24
CA GLY A 543 -1.22 13.19 27.51
C GLY A 543 -0.28 12.35 28.37
N LYS A 544 -0.54 11.05 28.42
CA LYS A 544 0.28 10.09 29.16
C LYS A 544 1.25 9.40 28.19
N ASN A 545 2.55 9.45 28.52
CA ASN A 545 3.55 8.61 27.86
C ASN A 545 3.91 7.45 28.79
N THR A 546 4.11 6.24 28.27
CA THR A 546 4.44 5.06 29.07
C THR A 546 5.28 4.09 28.27
N ASN A 547 6.39 3.62 28.85
CA ASN A 547 7.26 2.65 28.19
C ASN A 547 7.75 3.12 26.80
N CYS A 548 8.22 4.37 26.73
CA CYS A 548 8.72 4.94 25.48
C CYS A 548 10.23 5.14 25.53
N PHE A 549 10.91 4.96 24.39
CA PHE A 549 12.36 4.95 24.32
C PHE A 549 12.92 5.79 23.17
N TYR A 550 14.14 6.29 23.31
CA TYR A 550 14.90 6.80 22.16
C TYR A 550 16.36 6.39 22.24
N ILE A 551 16.96 6.14 21.08
CA ILE A 551 18.37 5.79 20.97
C ILE A 551 19.22 7.04 21.19
N LYS A 552 20.27 6.93 22.00
CA LYS A 552 21.19 8.03 22.26
C LYS A 552 21.77 8.61 20.97
N GLY A 553 21.84 9.95 20.91
CA GLY A 553 22.32 10.68 19.74
C GLY A 553 21.26 10.95 18.66
N THR A 554 20.04 10.42 18.81
CA THR A 554 18.94 10.70 17.89
C THR A 554 18.17 11.99 18.23
N GLY A 555 18.38 12.55 19.42
CA GLY A 555 17.72 13.76 19.89
C GLY A 555 17.80 13.87 21.42
N THR A 556 16.95 14.71 22.01
CA THR A 556 16.75 14.76 23.47
C THR A 556 15.26 14.79 23.80
N ASP A 557 14.86 14.15 24.90
CA ASP A 557 13.47 14.20 25.39
C ASP A 557 13.45 14.22 26.93
N SER A 558 12.62 15.09 27.50
CA SER A 558 12.49 15.31 28.95
C SER A 558 11.09 15.02 29.50
N LYS A 559 10.15 14.55 28.67
CA LYS A 559 8.79 14.25 29.14
C LYS A 559 8.78 12.93 29.92
N ALA A 560 7.94 12.87 30.96
CA ALA A 560 7.80 11.68 31.80
C ALA A 560 7.34 10.46 30.99
N GLY A 561 7.84 9.27 31.36
CA GLY A 561 7.54 8.00 30.70
C GLY A 561 8.40 7.69 29.47
N ILE A 562 9.41 8.51 29.19
CA ILE A 562 10.35 8.37 28.08
C ILE A 562 11.77 8.17 28.62
N THR A 563 12.50 7.20 28.08
CA THR A 563 13.84 6.81 28.53
C THR A 563 14.85 6.85 27.38
N GLU A 564 16.00 7.49 27.60
CA GLU A 564 17.15 7.39 26.69
C GLU A 564 17.86 6.04 26.88
N VAL A 565 18.20 5.36 25.79
CA VAL A 565 18.93 4.09 25.82
C VAL A 565 20.06 4.09 24.78
N GLU A 566 21.15 3.37 25.08
CA GLU A 566 22.23 3.15 24.10
C GLU A 566 21.83 2.11 23.04
N ALA A 567 21.05 1.11 23.45
CA ALA A 567 20.50 0.04 22.63
C ALA A 567 19.14 -0.39 23.21
N LEU A 568 18.29 -0.98 22.39
CA LEU A 568 16.94 -1.41 22.77
C LEU A 568 16.76 -2.90 22.46
N SER A 569 16.15 -3.64 23.38
CA SER A 569 15.83 -5.07 23.23
C SER A 569 14.32 -5.29 23.15
N VAL A 570 13.89 -6.36 22.47
CA VAL A 570 12.48 -6.82 22.45
C VAL A 570 11.91 -7.03 23.86
N SER A 571 12.75 -7.42 24.83
CA SER A 571 12.34 -7.59 26.23
C SER A 571 11.88 -6.29 26.92
N ASP A 572 12.27 -5.13 26.39
CA ASP A 572 11.89 -3.81 26.92
C ASP A 572 10.54 -3.35 26.33
N LEU A 573 10.05 -4.05 25.30
CA LEU A 573 8.88 -3.70 24.53
C LEU A 573 7.73 -4.68 24.78
N SER A 574 6.58 -4.40 24.17
CA SER A 574 5.44 -5.31 24.20
C SER A 574 5.69 -6.51 23.28
N SER A 575 4.81 -7.52 23.39
CA SER A 575 4.82 -8.70 22.51
C SER A 575 4.50 -8.38 21.03
N ALA A 576 4.25 -7.11 20.67
CA ALA A 576 4.09 -6.70 19.29
C ALA A 576 5.43 -6.64 18.52
N PHE A 577 6.55 -6.59 19.24
CA PHE A 577 7.89 -6.51 18.65
C PHE A 577 8.59 -7.88 18.62
N ALA A 578 9.47 -8.03 17.64
CA ALA A 578 10.38 -9.15 17.46
C ALA A 578 11.81 -8.63 17.27
N ASP A 579 12.79 -9.53 17.34
CA ASP A 579 14.19 -9.19 17.04
C ASP A 579 14.34 -8.74 15.57
N GLY A 580 15.08 -7.65 15.36
CA GLY A 580 15.47 -7.16 14.03
C GLY A 580 16.98 -7.04 13.89
N GLU A 581 17.48 -6.75 12.67
CA GLU A 581 18.93 -6.75 12.39
C GLU A 581 19.71 -5.72 13.21
N THR A 582 19.14 -4.51 13.39
CA THR A 582 19.79 -3.40 14.12
C THR A 582 18.96 -2.96 15.33
N TYR A 583 17.64 -2.84 15.16
CA TYR A 583 16.69 -2.47 16.20
C TYR A 583 15.53 -3.47 16.18
N PRO A 584 14.79 -3.65 17.30
CA PRO A 584 13.57 -4.46 17.31
C PRO A 584 12.61 -4.00 16.21
N VAL A 585 11.97 -4.93 15.51
CA VAL A 585 10.96 -4.62 14.47
C VAL A 585 9.60 -5.10 14.92
N LEU A 586 8.54 -4.70 14.24
CA LEU A 586 7.21 -5.23 14.52
C LEU A 586 7.13 -6.66 13.99
N ALA A 587 6.59 -7.58 14.78
CA ALA A 587 6.55 -9.00 14.43
C ALA A 587 5.84 -9.26 13.09
N TRP A 588 4.87 -8.42 12.72
CA TRP A 588 4.14 -8.55 11.47
C TRP A 588 4.98 -8.20 10.23
N GLU A 589 6.09 -7.48 10.37
CA GLU A 589 6.94 -7.10 9.23
C GLU A 589 7.52 -8.32 8.50
N GLY A 590 7.63 -9.46 9.19
CA GLY A 590 8.01 -10.74 8.57
C GLY A 590 6.99 -11.29 7.57
N TYR A 591 5.75 -10.77 7.56
CA TYR A 591 4.69 -11.16 6.64
C TYR A 591 4.59 -10.25 5.40
N VAL A 592 5.46 -9.23 5.29
CA VAL A 592 5.41 -8.29 4.15
C VAL A 592 5.72 -9.03 2.84
N CYS A 593 4.80 -8.94 1.88
CA CYS A 593 4.92 -9.58 0.59
C CYS A 593 6.12 -9.03 -0.20
N THR A 594 6.94 -9.94 -0.73
CA THR A 594 8.15 -9.62 -1.51
C THR A 594 7.98 -9.81 -3.02
N ASP A 595 6.75 -10.12 -3.48
CA ASP A 595 6.45 -10.32 -4.90
C ASP A 595 6.62 -9.03 -5.72
N ALA A 596 6.84 -9.18 -7.03
CA ALA A 596 6.89 -8.04 -7.92
C ALA A 596 5.54 -7.29 -7.94
N PRO A 597 5.53 -5.94 -7.91
CA PRO A 597 4.28 -5.19 -7.92
C PRO A 597 3.61 -5.20 -9.29
N VAL A 598 2.30 -5.34 -9.33
CA VAL A 598 1.52 -5.07 -10.55
C VAL A 598 1.48 -3.55 -10.78
N ARG A 599 1.68 -3.14 -12.02
CA ARG A 599 1.83 -1.74 -12.43
C ARG A 599 0.61 -1.26 -13.23
N PRO A 600 0.42 0.06 -13.46
CA PRO A 600 -0.64 0.55 -14.32
C PRO A 600 -0.44 0.01 -15.74
N ALA A 601 -1.48 -0.56 -16.35
CA ALA A 601 -1.40 -0.93 -17.75
C ALA A 601 -1.21 0.34 -18.61
N PHE A 602 -0.36 0.27 -19.64
CA PHE A 602 -0.41 1.28 -20.70
C PHE A 602 -1.75 1.11 -21.42
N VAL A 603 -2.68 2.00 -21.14
CA VAL A 603 -3.98 2.07 -21.80
C VAL A 603 -4.06 3.42 -22.48
N GLU A 604 -4.50 3.42 -23.74
CA GLU A 604 -5.02 4.61 -24.42
C GLU A 604 -6.31 5.03 -23.68
N SER A 605 -6.13 5.66 -22.52
CA SER A 605 -7.14 5.84 -21.47
C SER A 605 -8.22 6.86 -21.82
N SER A 606 -8.05 7.57 -22.93
CA SER A 606 -9.02 8.47 -23.52
C SER A 606 -9.17 8.25 -25.02
N GLU A 607 -10.32 8.63 -25.57
CA GLU A 607 -10.56 8.67 -27.02
C GLU A 607 -9.47 9.50 -27.73
N LEU A 608 -9.02 10.58 -27.10
CA LEU A 608 -7.97 11.45 -27.65
C LEU A 608 -6.60 10.75 -27.70
N SER A 609 -6.18 10.09 -26.62
CA SER A 609 -4.93 9.31 -26.61
C SER A 609 -4.96 8.16 -27.61
N ALA A 610 -6.12 7.51 -27.79
CA ALA A 610 -6.29 6.46 -28.78
C ALA A 610 -6.18 7.00 -30.21
N ARG A 611 -6.80 8.16 -30.48
CA ARG A 611 -6.67 8.84 -31.78
C ARG A 611 -5.23 9.24 -32.07
N LEU A 612 -4.52 9.84 -31.12
CA LEU A 612 -3.11 10.23 -31.28
C LEU A 612 -2.20 9.03 -31.53
N ALA A 613 -2.34 7.95 -30.76
CA ALA A 613 -1.63 6.69 -30.99
C ALA A 613 -1.95 6.09 -32.37
N GLY A 614 -3.21 6.18 -32.80
CA GLY A 614 -3.65 5.81 -34.14
C GLY A 614 -2.92 6.57 -35.25
N TYR A 615 -2.74 7.88 -35.12
CA TYR A 615 -1.99 8.69 -36.10
C TYR A 615 -0.51 8.31 -36.16
N ILE A 616 0.13 8.02 -35.03
CA ILE A 616 1.54 7.56 -35.01
C ILE A 616 1.68 6.24 -35.79
N ARG A 617 0.83 5.25 -35.49
CA ARG A 617 0.82 3.97 -36.22
C ARG A 617 0.52 4.16 -37.71
N ALA A 618 -0.42 5.06 -38.04
CA ALA A 618 -0.75 5.38 -39.43
C ALA A 618 0.43 6.04 -40.18
N ALA A 619 1.21 6.90 -39.52
CA ALA A 619 2.40 7.51 -40.10
C ALA A 619 3.49 6.47 -40.43
N VAL A 620 3.73 5.52 -39.53
CA VAL A 620 4.64 4.38 -39.77
C VAL A 620 4.14 3.54 -40.94
N ASN A 621 2.86 3.16 -40.94
CA ASN A 621 2.26 2.35 -42.00
C ASN A 621 2.25 3.06 -43.36
N SER A 622 1.99 4.37 -43.39
CA SER A 622 2.04 5.20 -44.59
C SER A 622 3.46 5.21 -45.18
N THR A 623 4.47 5.32 -44.32
CA THR A 623 5.88 5.30 -44.73
C THR A 623 6.29 3.94 -45.29
N LYS A 624 5.87 2.84 -44.65
CA LYS A 624 6.05 1.47 -45.16
C LYS A 624 5.39 1.32 -46.53
N ALA A 625 4.15 1.77 -46.69
CA ALA A 625 3.40 1.68 -47.94
C ALA A 625 4.03 2.51 -49.08
N HIS A 626 4.43 3.75 -48.81
CA HIS A 626 5.05 4.64 -49.79
C HIS A 626 6.40 4.10 -50.30
N SER A 627 7.10 3.35 -49.46
CA SER A 627 8.42 2.78 -49.77
C SER A 627 8.35 1.29 -50.15
N GLU A 628 7.14 0.74 -50.33
CA GLU A 628 6.90 -0.69 -50.65
C GLU A 628 7.55 -1.68 -49.66
N ILE A 629 7.65 -1.30 -48.38
CA ILE A 629 8.26 -2.12 -47.31
C ILE A 629 7.20 -3.00 -46.66
N THR A 630 7.40 -4.33 -46.70
CA THR A 630 6.46 -5.32 -46.11
C THR A 630 6.92 -5.91 -44.78
N GLY A 631 8.11 -5.53 -44.29
CA GLY A 631 8.72 -6.06 -43.06
C GLY A 631 9.08 -4.96 -42.07
N SER A 632 10.25 -5.10 -41.43
CA SER A 632 10.82 -4.07 -40.57
C SER A 632 11.07 -2.77 -41.34
N LEU A 633 10.63 -1.63 -40.81
CA LEU A 633 10.91 -0.31 -41.38
C LEU A 633 12.35 0.10 -41.07
N LEU A 634 12.73 0.06 -39.79
CA LEU A 634 14.04 0.50 -39.35
C LEU A 634 15.14 -0.50 -39.77
N GLY A 635 14.81 -1.79 -39.86
CA GLY A 635 15.69 -2.84 -40.40
C GLY A 635 15.67 -2.95 -41.93
N ASN A 636 14.99 -2.05 -42.65
CA ASN A 636 15.05 -2.04 -44.11
C ASN A 636 16.39 -1.50 -44.63
N GLU A 637 16.91 -2.06 -45.73
CA GLU A 637 18.20 -1.63 -46.32
C GLU A 637 18.26 -0.12 -46.60
N GLY A 638 17.17 0.50 -47.07
CA GLY A 638 17.13 1.93 -47.34
C GLY A 638 17.23 2.78 -46.07
N TYR A 639 16.58 2.35 -44.99
CA TYR A 639 16.63 3.02 -43.69
C TYR A 639 17.99 2.85 -43.03
N MET A 640 18.53 1.62 -43.01
CA MET A 640 19.85 1.35 -42.46
C MET A 640 20.96 2.09 -43.23
N ALA A 641 20.90 2.12 -44.57
CA ALA A 641 21.85 2.88 -45.38
C ALA A 641 21.77 4.40 -45.15
N GLY A 642 20.62 4.87 -44.69
CA GLY A 642 20.37 6.27 -44.32
C GLY A 642 20.69 6.60 -42.86
N ALA A 643 21.22 5.67 -42.05
CA ALA A 643 21.47 5.93 -40.63
C ALA A 643 22.28 7.23 -40.41
N SER A 644 21.86 8.01 -39.40
CA SER A 644 22.34 9.38 -39.13
C SER A 644 21.86 10.45 -40.12
N SER A 645 20.95 10.14 -41.05
CA SER A 645 20.31 11.16 -41.91
C SER A 645 19.13 11.82 -41.22
N THR A 646 18.80 13.04 -41.63
CA THR A 646 17.63 13.75 -41.10
C THR A 646 16.33 12.94 -41.26
N ALA A 647 16.11 12.30 -42.41
CA ALA A 647 14.84 11.60 -42.67
C ALA A 647 14.66 10.34 -41.81
N THR A 648 15.71 9.53 -41.68
CA THR A 648 15.62 8.23 -40.99
C THR A 648 15.72 8.39 -39.47
N ASP A 649 16.55 9.32 -38.97
CA ASP A 649 16.71 9.55 -37.54
C ASP A 649 15.43 10.06 -36.88
N TRP A 650 14.69 10.95 -37.55
CA TRP A 650 13.42 11.44 -36.99
C TRP A 650 12.37 10.35 -36.91
N MET A 651 12.32 9.42 -37.87
CA MET A 651 11.44 8.26 -37.79
C MET A 651 11.86 7.30 -36.68
N ALA A 652 13.17 7.01 -36.57
CA ALA A 652 13.71 6.19 -35.49
C ALA A 652 13.43 6.80 -34.11
N LEU A 653 13.63 8.11 -33.96
CA LEU A 653 13.28 8.84 -32.74
C LEU A 653 11.78 8.74 -32.42
N ALA A 654 10.90 8.95 -33.41
CA ALA A 654 9.45 8.90 -33.22
C ALA A 654 8.98 7.49 -32.82
N MET A 655 9.45 6.45 -33.52
CA MET A 655 9.14 5.06 -33.21
C MET A 655 9.72 4.63 -31.87
N GLY A 656 10.94 5.07 -31.56
CA GLY A 656 11.63 4.74 -30.30
C GLY A 656 11.03 5.45 -29.09
N ARG A 657 10.50 6.66 -29.25
CA ARG A 657 9.79 7.38 -28.18
C ARG A 657 8.35 6.91 -27.98
N PHE A 658 7.79 6.17 -28.93
CA PHE A 658 6.45 5.63 -28.86
C PHE A 658 6.47 4.25 -28.19
N GLY A 659 6.54 4.28 -26.86
CA GLY A 659 6.70 3.11 -26.00
C GLY A 659 6.52 3.47 -24.53
N TYR A 660 6.74 2.48 -23.66
CA TYR A 660 6.66 2.65 -22.21
C TYR A 660 7.76 1.83 -21.51
N PHE A 661 8.17 2.25 -20.32
CA PHE A 661 9.10 1.51 -19.47
C PHE A 661 8.35 0.56 -18.53
N ASP A 662 8.87 -0.65 -18.37
CA ASP A 662 8.43 -1.70 -17.46
C ASP A 662 9.67 -2.35 -16.80
N GLU A 663 9.82 -2.20 -15.48
CA GLU A 663 10.99 -2.72 -14.72
C GLU A 663 12.37 -2.35 -15.28
N GLY A 664 12.48 -1.16 -15.88
CA GLY A 664 13.71 -0.71 -16.56
C GLY A 664 13.87 -1.23 -17.99
N ASN A 665 13.01 -2.16 -18.42
CA ASN A 665 12.90 -2.60 -19.81
C ASN A 665 11.98 -1.66 -20.58
N TYR A 666 12.37 -1.26 -21.78
CA TYR A 666 11.53 -0.43 -22.63
C TYR A 666 10.76 -1.29 -23.63
N SER A 667 9.45 -1.09 -23.72
CA SER A 667 8.58 -1.75 -24.69
C SER A 667 8.11 -0.76 -25.74
N PHE A 668 8.39 -1.04 -27.01
CA PHE A 668 7.91 -0.24 -28.14
C PHE A 668 6.45 -0.58 -28.46
N LEU A 669 5.65 0.42 -28.81
CA LEU A 669 4.23 0.27 -29.17
C LEU A 669 4.01 0.06 -30.67
N VAL A 670 5.09 0.00 -31.45
CA VAL A 670 5.11 -0.43 -32.84
C VAL A 670 6.00 -1.67 -32.90
N ASP A 671 5.45 -2.79 -33.35
CA ASP A 671 6.23 -3.97 -33.66
C ASP A 671 6.99 -3.76 -34.97
N ASP A 672 8.33 -3.78 -34.88
CA ASP A 672 9.22 -3.68 -36.04
C ASP A 672 10.24 -4.83 -36.11
N GLY A 673 9.96 -5.94 -35.41
CA GLY A 673 10.87 -7.08 -35.29
C GLY A 673 12.23 -6.66 -34.73
N THR A 674 13.30 -7.04 -35.43
CA THR A 674 14.70 -6.66 -35.09
C THR A 674 15.06 -5.23 -35.50
N GLY A 675 14.14 -4.46 -36.10
CA GLY A 675 14.45 -3.18 -36.75
C GLY A 675 15.12 -2.15 -35.86
N TYR A 676 14.71 -2.07 -34.59
CA TYR A 676 15.31 -1.17 -33.60
C TYR A 676 16.81 -1.48 -33.38
N GLU A 677 17.13 -2.77 -33.23
CA GLU A 677 18.49 -3.28 -33.03
C GLU A 677 19.33 -3.13 -34.31
N ASP A 678 18.73 -3.44 -35.46
CA ASP A 678 19.36 -3.33 -36.79
C ASP A 678 19.74 -1.87 -37.10
N TYR A 679 18.85 -0.92 -36.80
CA TYR A 679 19.13 0.51 -37.02
C TYR A 679 20.19 1.04 -36.04
N LEU A 680 20.20 0.60 -34.78
CA LEU A 680 21.29 0.90 -33.84
C LEU A 680 22.64 0.37 -34.34
N ALA A 681 22.67 -0.84 -34.88
CA ALA A 681 23.87 -1.42 -35.47
C ALA A 681 24.34 -0.63 -36.71
N ALA A 682 23.40 -0.22 -37.57
CA ALA A 682 23.69 0.62 -38.73
C ALA A 682 24.22 2.02 -38.34
N MET A 683 23.63 2.63 -37.32
CA MET A 683 24.07 3.90 -36.74
C MET A 683 25.51 3.79 -36.22
N LYS A 684 25.82 2.74 -35.44
CA LYS A 684 27.17 2.45 -34.96
C LYS A 684 28.17 2.32 -36.13
N ALA A 685 27.83 1.55 -37.16
CA ALA A 685 28.68 1.38 -38.34
C ALA A 685 28.92 2.69 -39.10
N TYR A 686 27.88 3.53 -39.24
CA TYR A 686 28.01 4.86 -39.83
C TYR A 686 28.96 5.75 -39.02
N ILE A 687 28.82 5.77 -37.70
CA ILE A 687 29.66 6.58 -36.79
C ILE A 687 31.12 6.16 -36.90
N GLU A 688 31.42 4.85 -36.80
CA GLU A 688 32.79 4.33 -36.91
C GLU A 688 33.42 4.65 -38.26
N LYS A 689 32.68 4.46 -39.35
CA LYS A 689 33.13 4.81 -40.71
C LYS A 689 33.43 6.30 -40.84
N THR A 690 32.56 7.14 -40.29
CA THR A 690 32.69 8.60 -40.37
C THR A 690 33.85 9.09 -39.52
N TYR A 691 34.02 8.57 -38.29
CA TYR A 691 35.17 8.86 -37.43
C TYR A 691 36.48 8.45 -38.11
N ALA A 692 36.54 7.27 -38.74
CA ALA A 692 37.71 6.83 -39.49
C ALA A 692 38.04 7.78 -40.67
N ALA A 693 37.02 8.21 -41.43
CA ALA A 693 37.20 9.12 -42.56
C ALA A 693 37.60 10.55 -42.15
N ASN A 694 37.10 11.01 -41.00
CA ASN A 694 37.19 12.40 -40.56
C ASN A 694 38.19 12.63 -39.41
N ARG A 695 39.10 11.67 -39.15
CA ARG A 695 40.13 11.75 -38.09
C ARG A 695 39.55 11.89 -36.68
N GLY A 696 38.49 11.13 -36.38
CA GLY A 696 37.91 10.99 -35.05
C GLY A 696 36.81 11.98 -34.70
N ILE A 697 36.13 12.57 -35.69
CA ILE A 697 34.99 13.48 -35.47
C ILE A 697 33.86 13.15 -36.43
N LEU A 698 32.61 13.40 -36.05
CA LEU A 698 31.47 13.18 -36.95
C LEU A 698 31.39 14.28 -38.03
N HIS A 699 31.56 15.53 -37.63
CA HIS A 699 31.64 16.69 -38.53
C HIS A 699 32.66 17.71 -38.00
N SER A 700 32.99 18.78 -38.73
CA SER A 700 33.85 19.86 -38.21
C SER A 700 33.12 21.17 -37.90
N ALA A 701 31.80 21.20 -38.04
CA ALA A 701 31.01 22.44 -38.05
C ALA A 701 29.54 22.26 -37.63
N LYS A 702 28.92 21.11 -37.94
CA LYS A 702 27.51 20.87 -37.66
C LYS A 702 27.29 20.09 -36.36
N ALA A 703 27.30 20.77 -35.22
CA ALA A 703 27.03 20.19 -33.89
C ALA A 703 25.80 19.27 -33.87
N THR A 704 24.78 19.67 -34.61
CA THR A 704 23.50 18.96 -34.74
C THR A 704 23.59 17.55 -35.32
N GLU A 705 24.67 17.20 -36.03
CA GLU A 705 24.87 15.81 -36.51
C GLU A 705 25.13 14.84 -35.35
N TRP A 706 25.88 15.26 -34.33
CA TRP A 706 26.09 14.44 -33.13
C TRP A 706 24.82 14.37 -32.30
N HIS A 707 24.22 15.54 -32.03
CA HIS A 707 23.08 15.63 -31.13
C HIS A 707 21.85 14.88 -31.67
N ARG A 708 21.63 14.88 -32.99
CA ARG A 708 20.56 14.09 -33.61
C ARG A 708 20.81 12.58 -33.47
N ALA A 709 22.06 12.14 -33.68
CA ALA A 709 22.42 10.74 -33.45
C ALA A 709 22.23 10.34 -31.97
N VAL A 710 22.62 11.21 -31.02
CA VAL A 710 22.42 10.99 -29.58
C VAL A 710 20.95 10.77 -29.26
N VAL A 711 20.05 11.68 -29.65
CA VAL A 711 18.62 11.54 -29.31
C VAL A 711 17.98 10.33 -29.98
N ALA A 712 18.41 9.97 -31.20
CA ALA A 712 17.95 8.76 -31.86
C ALA A 712 18.42 7.50 -31.13
N ILE A 713 19.72 7.39 -30.82
CA ILE A 713 20.31 6.25 -30.09
C ILE A 713 19.62 6.08 -28.73
N ALA A 714 19.48 7.17 -27.96
CA ALA A 714 18.85 7.15 -26.65
C ALA A 714 17.38 6.70 -26.72
N ALA A 715 16.63 7.16 -27.73
CA ALA A 715 15.25 6.76 -27.95
C ALA A 715 15.09 5.30 -28.35
N LEU A 716 16.10 4.70 -28.99
CA LEU A 716 16.12 3.27 -29.29
C LEU A 716 16.73 2.44 -28.14
N CYS A 717 16.94 3.04 -26.97
CA CYS A 717 17.54 2.40 -25.79
C CYS A 717 19.01 1.96 -25.98
N GLY A 718 19.73 2.57 -26.92
CA GLY A 718 21.19 2.44 -27.03
C GLY A 718 21.92 3.41 -26.10
N ASP A 719 23.22 3.18 -25.90
CA ASP A 719 24.10 4.06 -25.12
C ASP A 719 24.90 5.02 -26.03
N PRO A 720 24.59 6.33 -26.02
CA PRO A 720 25.34 7.33 -26.78
C PRO A 720 26.80 7.51 -26.33
N MET A 721 27.17 7.13 -25.10
CA MET A 721 28.56 7.17 -24.63
C MET A 721 29.40 5.99 -25.16
N ASP A 722 28.74 4.94 -25.66
CA ASP A 722 29.39 3.77 -26.26
C ASP A 722 28.97 3.53 -27.73
N SER A 723 29.03 4.59 -28.53
CA SER A 723 28.47 4.61 -29.91
C SER A 723 29.34 3.95 -30.98
N GLY A 724 30.43 3.26 -30.61
CA GLY A 724 31.40 2.70 -31.55
C GLY A 724 32.83 2.70 -31.03
N ARG A 725 33.79 2.30 -31.87
CA ARG A 725 35.22 2.37 -31.56
C ARG A 725 36.01 3.17 -32.60
N TYR A 726 36.91 4.03 -32.13
CA TYR A 726 37.91 4.69 -32.97
C TYR A 726 39.30 4.55 -32.33
N ASN A 727 40.28 4.01 -33.07
CA ASN A 727 41.61 3.67 -32.56
C ASN A 727 41.59 2.84 -31.26
N GLY A 728 40.64 1.90 -31.15
CA GLY A 728 40.48 1.02 -29.99
C GLY A 728 39.83 1.66 -28.76
N LYS A 729 39.43 2.93 -28.81
CA LYS A 729 38.72 3.63 -27.73
C LYS A 729 37.22 3.77 -28.03
N PRO A 730 36.34 3.74 -27.01
CA PRO A 730 34.91 4.02 -27.19
C PRO A 730 34.70 5.45 -27.73
N ILE A 731 33.67 5.61 -28.55
CA ILE A 731 33.23 6.90 -29.09
C ILE A 731 32.09 7.41 -28.18
N ASP A 732 32.35 8.51 -27.48
CA ASP A 732 31.38 9.18 -26.62
C ASP A 732 30.80 10.40 -27.35
N LEU A 733 29.59 10.25 -27.90
CA LEU A 733 28.94 11.33 -28.64
C LEU A 733 28.46 12.47 -27.75
N ILE A 734 28.22 12.22 -26.45
CA ILE A 734 27.83 13.27 -25.50
C ILE A 734 29.00 14.22 -25.30
N ALA A 735 30.19 13.66 -25.01
CA ALA A 735 31.40 14.45 -24.85
C ALA A 735 31.81 15.16 -26.15
N ASP A 736 31.89 14.41 -27.26
CA ASP A 736 32.44 14.88 -28.54
C ASP A 736 31.54 15.91 -29.24
N GLY A 737 30.22 15.81 -29.04
CA GLY A 737 29.23 16.73 -29.59
C GLY A 737 28.99 17.97 -28.72
N SER A 738 29.06 17.82 -27.39
CA SER A 738 28.63 18.85 -26.43
C SER A 738 29.79 19.44 -25.62
N TYR A 739 30.08 18.92 -24.42
CA TYR A 739 30.90 19.63 -23.43
C TYR A 739 32.42 19.60 -23.72
N ASN A 740 32.91 18.62 -24.48
CA ASN A 740 34.30 18.52 -24.93
C ASN A 740 34.43 18.68 -26.45
N ASN A 741 33.52 19.44 -27.05
CA ASN A 741 33.29 19.29 -28.48
C ASN A 741 34.51 19.47 -29.39
N ALA A 742 34.48 18.69 -30.48
CA ALA A 742 35.49 18.71 -31.52
C ALA A 742 35.26 19.79 -32.60
N LEU A 743 34.29 20.69 -32.39
CA LEU A 743 33.95 21.77 -33.32
C LEU A 743 34.99 22.90 -33.28
N LYS A 744 35.42 23.33 -34.48
CA LYS A 744 36.48 24.36 -34.62
C LYS A 744 36.15 25.68 -33.92
N ALA A 745 34.88 26.08 -33.88
CA ALA A 745 34.42 27.33 -33.25
C ALA A 745 33.50 27.11 -32.03
N GLY A 746 33.51 25.89 -31.45
CA GLY A 746 32.69 25.54 -30.28
C GLY A 746 31.20 25.32 -30.59
N PRO A 747 30.35 25.11 -29.56
CA PRO A 747 28.96 24.71 -29.74
C PRO A 747 28.16 25.75 -30.54
N GLY A 748 28.44 27.04 -30.35
CA GLY A 748 27.82 28.15 -31.07
C GLY A 748 28.15 28.26 -32.56
N THR A 749 28.90 27.33 -33.16
CA THR A 749 29.24 27.35 -34.60
C THR A 749 27.99 27.42 -35.49
N GLN A 750 26.86 26.84 -35.05
CA GLN A 750 25.56 26.90 -35.73
C GLN A 750 24.59 27.91 -35.08
N GLY A 751 25.12 28.91 -34.38
CA GLY A 751 24.34 29.82 -33.54
C GLY A 751 23.72 29.10 -32.34
N ILE A 752 22.54 29.56 -31.92
CA ILE A 752 21.85 29.04 -30.73
C ILE A 752 21.53 27.55 -30.80
N ASN A 753 21.33 27.00 -32.02
CA ASN A 753 21.00 25.58 -32.21
C ASN A 753 22.03 24.64 -31.60
N GLY A 754 23.33 24.96 -31.67
CA GLY A 754 24.34 24.09 -31.10
C GLY A 754 24.34 24.08 -29.57
N TRP A 755 23.91 25.18 -28.94
CA TRP A 755 23.70 25.25 -27.49
C TRP A 755 22.44 24.51 -27.06
N ILE A 756 21.32 24.74 -27.74
CA ILE A 756 20.04 24.07 -27.47
C ILE A 756 20.19 22.55 -27.57
N TRP A 757 20.66 22.06 -28.72
CA TRP A 757 20.79 20.62 -28.96
C TRP A 757 21.88 19.96 -28.11
N GLY A 758 22.93 20.69 -27.75
CA GLY A 758 23.95 20.16 -26.84
C GLY A 758 23.41 19.98 -25.43
N LEU A 759 22.60 20.92 -24.95
CA LEU A 759 21.94 20.79 -23.66
C LEU A 759 20.93 19.63 -23.67
N ILE A 760 20.07 19.55 -24.70
CA ILE A 760 19.15 18.42 -24.89
C ILE A 760 19.90 17.09 -24.91
N SER A 761 21.03 17.00 -25.62
CA SER A 761 21.83 15.77 -25.73
C SER A 761 22.37 15.33 -24.36
N MET A 762 22.98 16.25 -23.62
CA MET A 762 23.47 15.96 -22.26
C MET A 762 22.34 15.55 -21.31
N ASP A 763 21.12 16.05 -21.54
CA ASP A 763 20.00 15.83 -20.64
C ASP A 763 19.13 14.62 -21.04
N THR A 764 19.37 13.99 -22.19
CA THR A 764 18.70 12.73 -22.57
C THR A 764 18.88 11.61 -21.54
N GLY A 765 20.05 11.56 -20.89
CA GLY A 765 20.35 10.66 -19.77
C GLY A 765 20.81 11.40 -18.51
N MET A 766 20.61 12.72 -18.44
CA MET A 766 21.16 13.59 -17.38
C MET A 766 22.67 13.35 -17.14
N TYR A 767 23.43 13.16 -18.22
CA TYR A 767 24.84 12.78 -18.17
C TYR A 767 25.67 13.77 -17.34
N GLU A 768 26.65 13.25 -16.62
CA GLU A 768 27.57 14.06 -15.82
C GLU A 768 28.52 14.84 -16.74
N VAL A 769 28.71 16.13 -16.45
CA VAL A 769 29.69 16.97 -17.14
C VAL A 769 30.92 17.10 -16.24
N PRO A 770 32.10 16.59 -16.65
CA PRO A 770 33.31 16.65 -15.84
C PRO A 770 33.74 18.08 -15.49
N ALA A 771 34.39 18.24 -14.33
CA ALA A 771 34.85 19.55 -13.86
C ALA A 771 35.89 20.21 -14.78
N ASP A 772 36.63 19.42 -15.56
CA ASP A 772 37.62 19.89 -16.54
C ASP A 772 37.05 20.03 -17.97
N ALA A 773 35.73 19.89 -18.15
CA ALA A 773 35.09 20.02 -19.45
C ALA A 773 35.33 21.40 -20.08
N LYS A 774 35.53 21.42 -21.40
CA LYS A 774 35.76 22.66 -22.17
C LYS A 774 34.58 23.64 -22.10
N TYR A 775 33.36 23.12 -22.03
CA TYR A 775 32.13 23.89 -21.86
C TYR A 775 31.25 23.25 -20.78
N THR A 776 31.01 23.96 -19.69
CA THR A 776 30.17 23.47 -18.59
C THR A 776 28.69 23.47 -18.96
N ARG A 777 27.87 22.64 -18.30
CA ARG A 777 26.40 22.68 -18.43
C ARG A 777 25.83 24.09 -18.18
N GLU A 778 26.33 24.77 -17.14
CA GLU A 778 25.99 26.16 -16.83
C GLU A 778 26.29 27.10 -18.01
N ARG A 779 27.37 26.88 -18.74
CA ARG A 779 27.69 27.65 -19.94
C ARG A 779 26.66 27.46 -21.04
N PHE A 780 26.17 26.24 -21.28
CA PHE A 780 25.11 25.98 -22.26
C PHE A 780 23.84 26.75 -21.91
N ILE A 781 23.39 26.65 -20.65
CA ILE A 781 22.23 27.39 -20.14
C ILE A 781 22.43 28.90 -20.35
N THR A 782 23.54 29.43 -19.85
CA THR A 782 23.82 30.87 -19.89
C THR A 782 23.91 31.41 -21.32
N GLU A 783 24.47 30.66 -22.27
CA GLU A 783 24.53 31.10 -23.68
C GLU A 783 23.16 31.11 -24.36
N ILE A 784 22.25 30.18 -24.02
CA ILE A 784 20.86 30.22 -24.47
C ILE A 784 20.17 31.47 -23.90
N LEU A 785 20.25 31.68 -22.58
CA LEU A 785 19.63 32.83 -21.90
C LEU A 785 20.13 34.18 -22.43
N LYS A 786 21.43 34.30 -22.73
CA LYS A 786 22.03 35.50 -23.34
C LYS A 786 21.45 35.85 -24.70
N MET A 787 20.95 34.87 -25.45
CA MET A 787 20.43 35.06 -26.82
C MET A 787 18.93 35.36 -26.85
N GLN A 788 18.27 35.51 -25.69
CA GLN A 788 16.85 35.87 -25.63
C GLN A 788 16.61 37.26 -26.24
N LEU A 789 15.59 37.38 -27.07
CA LEU A 789 15.27 38.60 -27.80
C LEU A 789 14.46 39.59 -26.96
N THR A 790 14.47 40.85 -27.38
CA THR A 790 13.74 41.95 -26.71
C THR A 790 12.40 42.25 -27.39
N ASP A 791 11.64 41.19 -27.69
CA ASP A 791 10.32 41.25 -28.35
C ASP A 791 9.20 40.76 -27.42
N GLY A 792 9.40 40.95 -26.12
CA GLY A 792 8.48 40.57 -25.07
C GLY A 792 7.09 41.17 -25.22
N VAL A 793 6.14 40.53 -24.56
CA VAL A 793 4.73 40.92 -24.52
C VAL A 793 4.29 41.07 -23.06
N ASN A 794 3.06 41.55 -22.85
CA ASN A 794 2.47 41.67 -21.50
C ASN A 794 3.30 42.50 -20.51
N GLY A 795 4.08 43.47 -21.00
CA GLY A 795 4.93 44.33 -20.19
C GLY A 795 6.34 43.79 -19.90
N SER A 796 6.69 42.59 -20.38
CA SER A 796 8.08 42.13 -20.37
C SER A 796 8.89 42.75 -21.51
N GLU A 797 10.15 43.08 -21.23
CA GLU A 797 11.13 43.50 -22.24
C GLU A 797 11.56 42.31 -23.12
N TYR A 798 11.57 41.10 -22.57
CA TYR A 798 12.16 39.92 -23.19
C TYR A 798 11.09 38.92 -23.66
N GLY A 799 11.36 38.25 -24.78
CA GLY A 799 10.46 37.29 -25.40
C GLY A 799 11.13 35.92 -25.58
N GLY A 800 11.20 35.46 -26.83
CA GLY A 800 11.73 34.14 -27.19
C GLY A 800 13.10 34.21 -27.88
N TRP A 801 13.34 33.27 -28.77
CA TRP A 801 14.61 33.07 -29.47
C TRP A 801 14.40 32.91 -30.98
N VAL A 802 15.48 33.10 -31.75
CA VAL A 802 15.46 32.98 -33.22
C VAL A 802 16.68 32.20 -33.72
N LEU A 803 16.53 31.55 -34.87
CA LEU A 803 17.62 30.84 -35.53
C LEU A 803 18.82 31.79 -35.76
N GLY A 804 20.03 31.33 -35.44
CA GLY A 804 21.25 32.14 -35.47
C GLY A 804 21.54 32.89 -34.16
N GLY A 805 20.56 33.00 -33.25
CA GLY A 805 20.72 33.51 -31.88
C GLY A 805 20.48 35.00 -31.68
N TYR A 806 20.43 35.80 -32.76
CA TYR A 806 20.16 37.24 -32.67
C TYR A 806 19.23 37.70 -33.79
N GLY A 807 18.30 38.59 -33.48
CA GLY A 807 17.32 39.10 -34.43
C GLY A 807 16.31 40.03 -33.76
N SER A 808 15.26 40.39 -34.50
CA SER A 808 14.22 41.32 -34.02
C SER A 808 12.88 40.65 -33.69
N ARG A 809 12.74 39.36 -33.98
CA ARG A 809 11.50 38.59 -33.77
C ARG A 809 11.81 37.16 -33.39
N SER A 810 11.10 36.65 -32.40
CA SER A 810 11.12 35.26 -31.98
C SER A 810 10.56 34.36 -33.07
N ASP A 811 11.21 33.21 -33.22
CA ASP A 811 10.77 32.10 -34.06
C ASP A 811 10.10 31.04 -33.18
N VAL A 812 8.98 30.48 -33.66
CA VAL A 812 8.17 29.53 -32.86
C VAL A 812 8.98 28.28 -32.54
N ASP A 813 9.62 27.69 -33.55
CA ASP A 813 10.30 26.40 -33.42
C ASP A 813 11.53 26.54 -32.53
N ILE A 814 12.34 27.58 -32.75
CA ILE A 814 13.55 27.84 -31.96
C ILE A 814 13.21 28.20 -30.51
N THR A 815 12.14 28.99 -30.31
CA THR A 815 11.70 29.33 -28.96
C THR A 815 11.23 28.09 -28.21
N ALA A 816 10.41 27.25 -28.85
CA ALA A 816 9.94 26.01 -28.26
C ALA A 816 11.09 25.02 -27.96
N MET A 817 12.05 24.86 -28.87
CA MET A 817 13.23 24.00 -28.62
C MET A 817 14.11 24.55 -27.50
N ALA A 818 14.27 25.88 -27.38
CA ALA A 818 14.99 26.48 -26.26
C ALA A 818 14.27 26.20 -24.92
N VAL A 819 12.94 26.27 -24.90
CA VAL A 819 12.14 25.89 -23.72
C VAL A 819 12.34 24.42 -23.37
N GLN A 820 12.34 23.51 -24.36
CA GLN A 820 12.61 22.08 -24.13
C GLN A 820 13.99 21.86 -23.50
N ALA A 821 15.03 22.52 -24.01
CA ALA A 821 16.38 22.43 -23.46
C ALA A 821 16.49 23.00 -22.03
N LEU A 822 15.68 24.01 -21.70
CA LEU A 822 15.68 24.67 -20.40
C LEU A 822 14.72 24.02 -19.39
N ALA A 823 13.80 23.15 -19.82
CA ALA A 823 12.77 22.55 -18.99
C ALA A 823 13.30 21.81 -17.75
N PRO A 824 14.41 21.03 -17.81
CA PRO A 824 15.00 20.40 -16.63
C PRO A 824 15.39 21.39 -15.51
N TYR A 825 15.66 22.65 -15.88
CA TYR A 825 16.13 23.72 -14.99
C TYR A 825 15.02 24.71 -14.61
N TYR A 826 13.79 24.52 -15.11
CA TYR A 826 12.67 25.45 -14.89
C TYR A 826 12.30 25.61 -13.41
N ASN A 827 12.43 24.54 -12.62
CA ASN A 827 12.11 24.57 -11.20
C ASN A 827 13.29 24.91 -10.28
N ASP A 828 14.48 25.11 -10.85
CA ASP A 828 15.68 25.52 -10.11
C ASP A 828 15.63 27.02 -9.77
N GLU A 829 16.06 27.40 -8.57
CA GLU A 829 16.06 28.79 -8.09
C GLU A 829 17.36 29.56 -8.43
N THR A 830 18.29 28.92 -9.14
CA THR A 830 19.57 29.52 -9.56
C THR A 830 19.33 30.79 -10.39
N VAL A 831 19.95 31.88 -9.94
CA VAL A 831 19.93 33.17 -10.64
C VAL A 831 21.17 33.28 -11.52
N TYR A 832 20.96 33.42 -12.83
CA TYR A 832 22.00 33.59 -13.82
C TYR A 832 22.20 35.08 -14.10
N THR A 833 23.43 35.57 -13.95
CA THR A 833 23.79 36.95 -14.30
C THR A 833 24.63 36.98 -15.58
N TYR A 834 24.15 37.71 -16.59
CA TYR A 834 24.80 37.78 -17.90
C TYR A 834 24.49 39.08 -18.64
N THR A 835 25.36 39.49 -19.56
CA THR A 835 25.04 40.53 -20.54
C THR A 835 24.20 39.93 -21.67
N ASN A 836 22.93 40.33 -21.78
CA ASN A 836 22.07 39.88 -22.87
C ASN A 836 22.62 40.40 -24.21
N GLY A 837 22.74 39.51 -25.19
CA GLY A 837 23.38 39.81 -26.45
C GLY A 837 22.53 40.65 -27.40
N ASN A 838 21.22 40.78 -27.17
CA ASN A 838 20.33 41.63 -27.96
C ASN A 838 20.22 43.05 -27.37
N SER A 839 19.88 43.17 -26.09
CA SER A 839 19.74 44.47 -25.40
C SER A 839 21.07 45.11 -25.02
N LYS A 840 22.15 44.32 -24.94
CA LYS A 840 23.47 44.69 -24.40
C LYS A 840 23.43 45.11 -22.93
N LYS A 841 22.33 44.85 -22.21
CA LYS A 841 22.19 45.12 -20.77
C LYS A 841 22.61 43.91 -19.95
N GLU A 842 23.06 44.16 -18.73
CA GLU A 842 23.20 43.11 -17.73
C GLU A 842 21.81 42.68 -17.23
N VAL A 843 21.59 41.38 -17.13
CA VAL A 843 20.34 40.74 -16.72
C VAL A 843 20.67 39.71 -15.66
N SER A 844 19.89 39.68 -14.59
CA SER A 844 19.95 38.66 -13.53
C SER A 844 18.56 38.03 -13.40
N LYS A 845 18.42 36.78 -13.86
CA LYS A 845 17.13 36.05 -13.89
C LYS A 845 17.32 34.56 -13.63
N THR A 846 16.26 33.91 -13.16
CA THR A 846 16.16 32.44 -13.16
C THR A 846 15.75 31.92 -14.53
N VAL A 847 15.99 30.63 -14.79
CA VAL A 847 15.50 29.96 -16.01
C VAL A 847 13.98 30.07 -16.12
N ARG A 848 13.26 29.90 -14.99
CA ARG A 848 11.80 30.05 -14.91
C ARG A 848 11.32 31.36 -15.52
N GLN A 849 11.92 32.48 -15.11
CA GLN A 849 11.52 33.81 -15.58
C GLN A 849 11.70 33.95 -17.09
N CYS A 850 12.83 33.48 -17.64
CA CYS A 850 13.08 33.54 -19.07
C CYS A 850 12.14 32.61 -19.87
N VAL A 851 11.84 31.42 -19.34
CA VAL A 851 10.90 30.49 -19.95
C VAL A 851 9.47 31.02 -19.93
N ASP A 852 9.02 31.63 -18.83
CA ASP A 852 7.69 32.24 -18.73
C ASP A 852 7.49 33.35 -19.76
N GLU A 853 8.50 34.22 -19.93
CA GLU A 853 8.52 35.26 -20.96
C GLU A 853 8.43 34.69 -22.39
N ALA A 854 9.12 33.57 -22.63
CA ALA A 854 9.07 32.86 -23.90
C ALA A 854 7.72 32.19 -24.16
N LEU A 855 7.08 31.63 -23.14
CA LEU A 855 5.73 31.04 -23.25
C LEU A 855 4.68 32.12 -23.51
N ASP A 856 4.78 33.27 -22.85
CA ASP A 856 3.92 34.42 -23.13
C ASP A 856 4.09 34.92 -24.57
N ARG A 857 5.35 34.99 -25.04
CA ARG A 857 5.66 35.32 -26.43
C ARG A 857 5.05 34.31 -27.40
N LEU A 858 5.22 33.01 -27.15
CA LEU A 858 4.63 31.94 -27.96
C LEU A 858 3.10 32.02 -27.97
N GLY A 859 2.46 32.21 -26.82
CA GLY A 859 1.01 32.37 -26.72
C GLY A 859 0.49 33.56 -27.54
N SER A 860 1.22 34.68 -27.55
CA SER A 860 0.88 35.84 -28.39
C SER A 860 0.98 35.59 -29.90
N MET A 861 1.66 34.51 -30.30
CA MET A 861 1.84 34.11 -31.70
C MET A 861 0.80 33.07 -32.17
N LEU A 862 -0.07 32.60 -31.26
CA LEU A 862 -1.16 31.69 -31.59
C LEU A 862 -2.16 32.37 -32.54
N ASN A 863 -2.50 31.70 -33.64
CA ASN A 863 -3.51 32.20 -34.58
C ASN A 863 -4.92 31.64 -34.28
N GLY A 864 -5.94 32.15 -34.99
CA GLY A 864 -7.34 31.76 -34.77
C GLY A 864 -7.71 30.31 -35.10
N ASN A 865 -6.78 29.53 -35.67
CA ASN A 865 -6.92 28.10 -35.90
C ASN A 865 -6.19 27.27 -34.82
N ALA A 866 -5.85 27.90 -33.68
CA ALA A 866 -5.07 27.29 -32.60
C ALA A 866 -3.72 26.70 -33.07
N GLY A 867 -3.08 27.37 -34.02
CA GLY A 867 -1.79 26.95 -34.57
C GLY A 867 -0.81 28.10 -34.74
N PHE A 868 0.29 27.79 -35.41
CA PHE A 868 1.33 28.74 -35.78
C PHE A 868 1.52 28.74 -37.29
N SER A 869 1.69 29.93 -37.87
CA SER A 869 1.78 30.09 -39.33
C SER A 869 3.21 30.33 -39.78
N SER A 870 3.65 29.58 -40.79
CA SER A 870 4.86 29.83 -41.57
C SER A 870 4.47 30.01 -43.04
N TRP A 871 4.97 31.05 -43.70
CA TRP A 871 4.58 31.41 -45.08
C TRP A 871 3.05 31.46 -45.31
N ASN A 872 2.30 32.04 -44.36
CA ASN A 872 0.83 32.10 -44.35
C ASN A 872 0.10 30.74 -44.30
N THR A 873 0.80 29.66 -43.96
CA THR A 873 0.22 28.31 -43.84
C THR A 873 0.38 27.82 -42.41
N ASN A 874 -0.66 27.19 -41.85
CA ASN A 874 -0.56 26.51 -40.56
C ASN A 874 0.41 25.34 -40.66
N ASN A 875 1.30 25.25 -39.67
CA ASN A 875 2.37 24.27 -39.63
C ASN A 875 2.18 23.37 -38.40
N ALA A 876 2.03 22.07 -38.64
CA ALA A 876 1.84 21.06 -37.59
C ALA A 876 3.13 20.78 -36.82
N GLU A 877 4.29 20.94 -37.47
CA GLU A 877 5.61 20.83 -36.86
C GLU A 877 5.81 21.89 -35.76
N SER A 878 5.42 23.15 -36.01
CA SER A 878 5.51 24.22 -35.01
C SER A 878 4.56 24.00 -33.83
N ILE A 879 3.34 23.51 -34.09
CA ILE A 879 2.40 23.13 -33.03
C ILE A 879 2.98 22.01 -32.18
N SER A 880 3.58 21.00 -32.82
CA SER A 880 4.21 19.86 -32.15
C SER A 880 5.37 20.30 -31.25
N GLN A 881 6.22 21.22 -31.73
CA GLN A 881 7.33 21.75 -30.92
C GLN A 881 6.83 22.45 -29.65
N VAL A 882 5.77 23.25 -29.75
CA VAL A 882 5.17 23.94 -28.60
C VAL A 882 4.52 22.95 -27.64
N ILE A 883 3.79 21.94 -28.14
CA ILE A 883 3.23 20.87 -27.31
C ILE A 883 4.35 20.14 -26.54
N VAL A 884 5.44 19.76 -27.22
CA VAL A 884 6.58 19.10 -26.57
C VAL A 884 7.21 20.00 -25.51
N ALA A 885 7.33 21.31 -25.77
CA ALA A 885 7.83 22.27 -24.80
C ALA A 885 6.94 22.35 -23.55
N LEU A 886 5.62 22.47 -23.71
CA LEU A 886 4.66 22.49 -22.61
C LEU A 886 4.70 21.19 -21.80
N CYS A 887 4.66 20.04 -22.48
CA CYS A 887 4.73 18.74 -21.82
C CYS A 887 6.06 18.55 -21.07
N SER A 888 7.18 19.05 -21.61
CA SER A 888 8.49 19.01 -20.94
C SER A 888 8.51 19.82 -19.64
N LEU A 889 7.66 20.83 -19.52
CA LEU A 889 7.46 21.63 -18.29
C LEU A 889 6.38 21.05 -17.36
N GLY A 890 5.71 19.96 -17.74
CA GLY A 890 4.56 19.42 -17.02
C GLY A 890 3.27 20.25 -17.19
N ILE A 891 3.19 21.08 -18.23
CA ILE A 891 2.01 21.90 -18.54
C ILE A 891 1.10 21.11 -19.50
N ASP A 892 -0.20 21.07 -19.18
CA ASP A 892 -1.22 20.45 -20.02
C ASP A 892 -1.56 21.36 -21.22
N PRO A 893 -1.21 20.98 -22.46
CA PRO A 893 -1.41 21.82 -23.64
C PRO A 893 -2.89 22.05 -23.97
N ALA A 894 -3.82 21.29 -23.38
CA ALA A 894 -5.25 21.48 -23.55
C ALA A 894 -5.85 22.49 -22.55
N LYS A 895 -5.08 22.92 -21.52
CA LYS A 895 -5.60 23.75 -20.42
C LYS A 895 -4.87 25.08 -20.22
N ASP A 896 -3.69 25.25 -20.80
CA ASP A 896 -2.94 26.51 -20.64
C ASP A 896 -3.61 27.65 -21.41
N GLY A 897 -4.09 28.66 -20.68
CA GLY A 897 -4.84 29.77 -21.26
C GLY A 897 -4.07 30.62 -22.26
N ARG A 898 -2.72 30.57 -22.28
CA ARG A 898 -1.90 31.25 -23.30
C ARG A 898 -2.07 30.61 -24.68
N PHE A 899 -2.48 29.35 -24.72
CA PHE A 899 -2.55 28.52 -25.91
C PHE A 899 -3.98 28.07 -26.26
N ILE A 900 -4.97 28.82 -25.79
CA ILE A 900 -6.39 28.62 -26.09
C ILE A 900 -6.91 29.86 -26.82
N THR A 901 -7.52 29.66 -27.98
CA THR A 901 -8.13 30.76 -28.75
C THR A 901 -9.36 31.32 -28.06
N SER A 902 -9.81 32.52 -28.46
CA SER A 902 -11.01 33.14 -27.89
C SER A 902 -12.30 32.35 -28.12
N ASP A 903 -12.34 31.47 -29.13
CA ASP A 903 -13.43 30.52 -29.39
C ASP A 903 -13.23 29.15 -28.73
N GLY A 904 -12.17 28.98 -27.93
CA GLY A 904 -11.95 27.81 -27.08
C GLY A 904 -11.20 26.64 -27.74
N LYS A 905 -10.53 26.85 -28.88
CA LYS A 905 -9.71 25.82 -29.52
C LYS A 905 -8.34 25.74 -28.86
N THR A 906 -7.85 24.53 -28.69
CA THR A 906 -6.56 24.19 -28.08
C THR A 906 -5.50 23.87 -29.14
N LEU A 907 -4.22 23.81 -28.76
CA LEU A 907 -3.16 23.34 -29.66
C LEU A 907 -3.41 21.93 -30.20
N LEU A 908 -4.13 21.08 -29.44
CA LEU A 908 -4.51 19.75 -29.90
C LEU A 908 -5.57 19.83 -31.01
N ASP A 909 -6.50 20.78 -30.94
CA ASP A 909 -7.47 21.03 -32.03
C ASP A 909 -6.79 21.61 -33.27
N GLY A 910 -5.71 22.36 -33.11
CA GLY A 910 -4.91 22.88 -34.23
C GLY A 910 -4.01 21.82 -34.88
N LEU A 911 -3.59 20.80 -34.12
CA LEU A 911 -2.76 19.69 -34.60
C LEU A 911 -3.58 18.61 -35.33
N LEU A 912 -4.80 18.36 -34.86
CA LEU A 912 -5.72 17.30 -35.33
C LEU A 912 -6.59 17.75 -36.51
#